data_AF-A0A1V6HPM7-F1
#
_entry.id   AF-A0A1V6HPM7-F1
#
_cell.length_a   1.000
_cell.length_b   1.000
_cell.length_c   1.000
_cell.angle_alpha   90.00
_cell.angle_beta   90.00
_cell.angle_gamma   90.00
#
_symmetry.space_group_name_H-M   'P 1'
#
loop_
_entity.id
_entity.type
_entity.pdbx_description
1 polymer ?
#
loop_
_entity_poly.entity_id
_entity_poly.type
_entity_poly.pdbx_seq_one_letter_code
_entity_poly.pdbx_strand_id
1 'polypeptide(L)'
;MKKQTDILALNKQELKRLFQECFPRIVTMARESTDENSFRHDLLRYISEHPHNQSRAAASLITLIKNDNTTIFELSIEKDLEIKTITLFWEWLRDEVNNTITTDFILELYHQFELLEYPEISRPTAQKTINWMKRWNSGLNPRIVRIREENKERIIRLLMARIENRQRGKYVFPEGSSYMAKFNMVEKWWDDHHFHLTMAARKPSELNLMLNNSLSEETMKLLKEARKKGIPTFATPYYLSLLDTTDKSYNDLAIRNYVIYSRKLVDTFGNIVAWEREDLVQPGQPNVAGWLLPNSYNIHRRYPDVAILIPDSIGRACGGLCAPCQRMYDFQNKHLNFELEELKPRETWNKKLRSLMKYFEEDTQLQDILITGGDALMSQNKTLKGLLDAIYKMALRKKKANTSRPDGQKYAEMQRIRLGTRLPAYLPMRIDDELIEILKTFKEKASEIGFKQFIIQTHFQSPLEITLEAKRAIKKILSTGWSVTNQLVFTVAASRRGHTAQLRRKLNKLGVICYYTFSVKGFNENYAIFAPNCRSIQEQEEEKILGLLSTEQEEDLCRIFEKRDNIYKEVRAFLKENNLPFLATDRNMLNLPGIGKSMTYEMVGVTAQGKRILSFEHDRNRKHSPVIDRMGNVFIMENKSVAAYLRQLKEMGENPNDYSSIWHYTSGKTEPRLKIFEYPPYDFNITDQLTNFRM
;
A
#
# COMPACT_ATOMS: atom_id res chain seq x y z
N MET A 1 -12.98 -29.90 -11.40
CA MET A 1 -13.30 -28.45 -11.36
C MET A 1 -13.54 -27.90 -12.75
N LYS A 2 -14.63 -27.14 -12.95
CA LYS A 2 -14.83 -26.39 -14.21
C LYS A 2 -13.77 -25.28 -14.32
N LYS A 3 -13.39 -24.92 -15.55
CA LYS A 3 -12.48 -23.79 -15.79
C LYS A 3 -13.14 -22.51 -15.29
N GLN A 4 -12.36 -21.67 -14.61
CA GLN A 4 -12.78 -20.35 -14.12
C GLN A 4 -13.32 -19.47 -15.25
N THR A 5 -12.73 -19.55 -16.44
CA THR A 5 -13.19 -18.81 -17.63
C THR A 5 -14.64 -19.10 -18.02
N ASP A 6 -15.09 -20.32 -17.74
CA ASP A 6 -16.37 -20.84 -18.20
C ASP A 6 -17.42 -20.62 -17.11
N ILE A 7 -17.08 -20.94 -15.85
CA ILE A 7 -18.00 -20.80 -14.72
C ILE A 7 -18.35 -19.32 -14.42
N LEU A 8 -17.41 -18.40 -14.61
CA LEU A 8 -17.64 -16.96 -14.37
C LEU A 8 -18.65 -16.32 -15.34
N ALA A 9 -18.93 -16.97 -16.46
CA ALA A 9 -19.87 -16.52 -17.49
C ALA A 9 -21.30 -17.04 -17.28
N LEU A 10 -21.49 -18.00 -16.37
CA LEU A 10 -22.79 -18.61 -16.13
C LEU A 10 -23.76 -17.62 -15.48
N ASN A 11 -25.02 -17.66 -15.91
CA ASN A 11 -26.11 -16.93 -15.29
C ASN A 11 -26.65 -17.68 -14.05
N LYS A 12 -27.60 -17.07 -13.33
CA LYS A 12 -28.16 -17.66 -12.09
C LYS A 12 -28.81 -19.03 -12.31
N GLN A 13 -29.56 -19.23 -13.40
CA GLN A 13 -30.24 -20.50 -13.69
C GLN A 13 -29.23 -21.61 -14.02
N GLU A 14 -28.23 -21.27 -14.82
CA GLU A 14 -27.15 -22.20 -15.16
C GLU A 14 -26.33 -22.60 -13.94
N LEU A 15 -26.02 -21.65 -13.05
CA LEU A 15 -25.36 -21.93 -11.78
C LEU A 15 -26.23 -22.78 -10.85
N LYS A 16 -27.55 -22.57 -10.84
CA LYS A 16 -28.47 -23.40 -10.06
C LYS A 16 -28.46 -24.85 -10.53
N ARG A 17 -28.58 -25.07 -11.84
CA ARG A 17 -28.48 -26.41 -12.44
C ARG A 17 -27.12 -27.05 -12.12
N LEU A 18 -26.03 -26.30 -12.29
CA LEU A 18 -24.69 -26.80 -11.96
C LEU A 18 -24.57 -27.19 -10.49
N PHE A 19 -25.10 -26.38 -9.58
CA PHE A 19 -25.07 -26.67 -8.15
C PHE A 19 -25.89 -27.93 -7.82
N GLN A 20 -27.07 -28.09 -8.44
CA GLN A 20 -27.92 -29.27 -8.30
C GLN A 20 -27.23 -30.55 -8.80
N GLU A 21 -26.53 -30.46 -9.92
CA GLU A 21 -25.77 -31.58 -10.49
C GLU A 21 -24.58 -31.98 -9.60
N CYS A 22 -23.83 -30.99 -9.08
CA CYS A 22 -22.64 -31.27 -8.27
C CYS A 22 -22.95 -31.63 -6.82
N PHE A 23 -24.01 -31.05 -6.24
CA PHE A 23 -24.30 -31.15 -4.80
C PHE A 23 -25.77 -31.53 -4.51
N PRO A 24 -26.31 -32.60 -5.10
CA PRO A 24 -27.73 -32.93 -5.02
C PRO A 24 -28.21 -33.13 -3.57
N ARG A 25 -27.37 -33.71 -2.71
CA ARG A 25 -27.70 -33.95 -1.30
C ARG A 25 -27.96 -32.65 -0.53
N ILE A 26 -27.18 -31.59 -0.81
CA ILE A 26 -27.38 -30.26 -0.19
C ILE A 26 -28.69 -29.63 -0.64
N VAL A 27 -29.04 -29.78 -1.92
CA VAL A 27 -30.31 -29.26 -2.45
C VAL A 27 -31.50 -30.00 -1.83
N THR A 28 -31.41 -31.31 -1.70
CA THR A 28 -32.44 -32.12 -1.02
C THR A 28 -32.61 -31.66 0.43
N MET A 29 -31.51 -31.52 1.20
CA MET A 29 -31.56 -31.03 2.57
C MET A 29 -32.26 -29.67 2.69
N ALA A 30 -31.98 -28.72 1.78
CA ALA A 30 -32.65 -27.42 1.79
C ALA A 30 -34.17 -27.50 1.50
N ARG A 31 -34.60 -28.45 0.68
CA ARG A 31 -36.02 -28.63 0.35
C ARG A 31 -36.79 -29.33 1.47
N GLU A 32 -36.14 -30.27 2.16
CA GLU A 32 -36.73 -31.07 3.25
C GLU A 32 -36.72 -30.37 4.61
N SER A 33 -35.77 -29.46 4.84
CA SER A 33 -35.71 -28.64 6.05
C SER A 33 -36.99 -27.82 6.24
N THR A 34 -37.55 -27.84 7.45
CA THR A 34 -38.79 -27.12 7.80
C THR A 34 -38.59 -25.62 7.94
N ASP A 35 -37.38 -25.23 8.36
CA ASP A 35 -36.96 -23.86 8.56
C ASP A 35 -35.43 -23.72 8.41
N GLU A 36 -34.95 -22.48 8.42
CA GLU A 36 -33.53 -22.17 8.29
C GLU A 36 -32.65 -22.81 9.39
N ASN A 37 -33.14 -22.92 10.63
CA ASN A 37 -32.36 -23.51 11.72
C ASN A 37 -32.15 -25.01 11.49
N SER A 38 -33.19 -25.71 11.04
CA SER A 38 -33.10 -27.12 10.67
C SER A 38 -32.09 -27.33 9.53
N PHE A 39 -32.11 -26.48 8.50
CA PHE A 39 -31.14 -26.54 7.41
C PHE A 39 -29.70 -26.30 7.87
N ARG A 40 -29.46 -25.31 8.75
CA ARG A 40 -28.13 -25.05 9.33
C ARG A 40 -27.61 -26.24 10.11
N HIS A 41 -28.48 -26.88 10.91
CA HIS A 41 -28.13 -28.08 11.69
C HIS A 41 -27.77 -29.26 10.78
N ASP A 42 -28.56 -29.49 9.73
CA ASP A 42 -28.31 -30.58 8.78
C ASP A 42 -27.04 -30.35 7.95
N LEU A 43 -26.76 -29.10 7.56
CA LEU A 43 -25.48 -28.74 6.93
C LEU A 43 -24.29 -28.99 7.85
N LEU A 44 -24.37 -28.64 9.13
CA LEU A 44 -23.31 -28.91 10.10
C LEU A 44 -23.07 -30.40 10.25
N ARG A 45 -24.14 -31.20 10.34
CA ARG A 45 -24.05 -32.66 10.39
C ARG A 45 -23.38 -33.19 9.12
N TYR A 46 -23.85 -32.77 7.94
CA TYR A 46 -23.27 -33.16 6.65
C TYR A 46 -21.78 -32.87 6.56
N ILE A 47 -21.32 -31.68 6.98
CA ILE A 47 -19.89 -31.32 6.97
C ILE A 47 -19.12 -32.17 7.99
N SER A 48 -19.68 -32.40 9.18
CA SER A 48 -19.01 -33.18 10.23
C SER A 48 -18.80 -34.65 9.85
N GLU A 49 -19.73 -35.22 9.09
CA GLU A 49 -19.68 -36.59 8.57
C GLU A 49 -18.93 -36.69 7.23
N HIS A 50 -18.57 -35.55 6.63
CA HIS A 50 -17.86 -35.52 5.35
C HIS A 50 -16.45 -36.14 5.47
N PRO A 51 -15.97 -36.91 4.47
CA PRO A 51 -14.61 -37.46 4.47
C PRO A 51 -13.49 -36.41 4.62
N HIS A 52 -13.80 -35.14 4.35
CA HIS A 52 -12.89 -34.00 4.39
C HIS A 52 -13.25 -32.96 5.47
N ASN A 53 -13.89 -33.41 6.56
CA ASN A 53 -14.34 -32.57 7.68
C ASN A 53 -13.21 -31.77 8.40
N GLN A 54 -11.95 -32.19 8.25
CA GLN A 54 -10.77 -31.50 8.78
C GLN A 54 -10.14 -30.51 7.78
N SER A 55 -10.69 -30.39 6.58
CA SER A 55 -10.17 -29.47 5.55
C SER A 55 -10.42 -28.00 5.92
N ARG A 56 -9.64 -27.10 5.28
CA ARG A 56 -9.86 -25.65 5.39
C ARG A 56 -11.25 -25.23 4.90
N ALA A 57 -11.77 -25.89 3.86
CA ALA A 57 -13.10 -25.63 3.33
C ALA A 57 -14.20 -26.01 4.34
N ALA A 58 -14.07 -27.17 5.00
CA ALA A 58 -14.97 -27.58 6.07
C ALA A 58 -14.98 -26.56 7.23
N ALA A 59 -13.80 -26.14 7.70
CA ALA A 59 -13.68 -25.11 8.73
C ALA A 59 -14.32 -23.77 8.30
N SER A 60 -14.12 -23.37 7.04
CA SER A 60 -14.71 -22.17 6.48
C SER A 60 -16.24 -22.25 6.42
N LEU A 61 -16.80 -23.35 5.93
CA LEU A 61 -18.25 -23.56 5.85
C LEU A 61 -18.89 -23.61 7.24
N ILE A 62 -18.26 -24.28 8.21
CA ILE A 62 -18.70 -24.28 9.61
C ILE A 62 -18.72 -22.85 10.17
N THR A 63 -17.70 -22.05 9.86
CA THR A 63 -17.62 -20.64 10.29
C THR A 63 -18.76 -19.82 9.69
N LEU A 64 -19.07 -19.98 8.39
CA LEU A 64 -20.22 -19.33 7.76
C LEU A 64 -21.54 -19.71 8.44
N ILE A 65 -21.75 -21.00 8.73
CA ILE A 65 -22.98 -21.47 9.38
C ILE A 65 -23.14 -20.92 10.80
N LYS A 66 -22.06 -20.89 11.58
CA LYS A 66 -22.08 -20.40 12.96
C LYS A 66 -22.33 -18.90 13.08
N ASN A 67 -21.86 -18.12 12.10
CA ASN A 67 -22.02 -16.67 12.09
C ASN A 67 -23.33 -16.22 11.42
N ASP A 68 -24.10 -17.15 10.86
CA ASP A 68 -25.36 -16.82 10.21
C ASP A 68 -26.43 -16.34 11.20
N ASN A 69 -27.21 -15.33 10.79
CA ASN A 69 -28.14 -14.55 11.62
C ASN A 69 -27.50 -13.85 12.84
N THR A 70 -26.20 -13.56 12.77
CA THR A 70 -25.54 -12.68 13.75
C THR A 70 -25.47 -11.25 13.23
N THR A 71 -25.50 -10.29 14.14
CA THR A 71 -25.25 -8.88 13.83
C THR A 71 -23.84 -8.51 14.28
N ILE A 72 -23.07 -7.94 13.36
CA ILE A 72 -21.72 -7.44 13.59
C ILE A 72 -21.68 -5.93 13.33
N PHE A 73 -20.76 -5.22 13.98
CA PHE A 73 -20.48 -3.83 13.63
C PHE A 73 -19.38 -3.78 12.55
N GLU A 74 -19.75 -3.44 11.31
CA GLU A 74 -18.81 -3.33 10.20
C GLU A 74 -18.09 -1.98 10.27
N LEU A 75 -16.76 -2.05 10.42
CA LEU A 75 -15.96 -0.90 10.82
C LEU A 75 -15.64 0.06 9.66
N SER A 76 -15.68 -0.39 8.42
CA SER A 76 -15.34 0.44 7.25
C SER A 76 -16.48 1.35 6.78
N ILE A 77 -17.73 0.98 7.08
CA ILE A 77 -18.94 1.77 6.76
C ILE A 77 -19.70 2.27 8.00
N GLU A 78 -19.24 1.90 9.21
CA GLU A 78 -19.80 2.33 10.50
C GLU A 78 -21.27 1.96 10.69
N LYS A 79 -21.63 0.73 10.35
CA LYS A 79 -23.00 0.24 10.45
C LYS A 79 -23.04 -1.19 10.98
N ASP A 80 -24.12 -1.48 11.69
CA ASP A 80 -24.50 -2.86 11.97
C ASP A 80 -24.84 -3.57 10.65
N LEU A 81 -24.30 -4.78 10.51
CA LEU A 81 -24.50 -5.65 9.37
C LEU A 81 -24.95 -7.01 9.88
N GLU A 82 -26.11 -7.45 9.40
CA GLU A 82 -26.61 -8.79 9.66
C GLU A 82 -26.02 -9.78 8.65
N ILE A 83 -25.44 -10.87 9.13
CA ILE A 83 -24.89 -11.94 8.29
C ILE A 83 -26.02 -12.92 7.96
N LYS A 84 -26.34 -13.07 6.66
CA LYS A 84 -27.41 -13.96 6.15
C LYS A 84 -26.93 -14.91 5.06
N THR A 85 -25.68 -15.34 5.14
CA THR A 85 -25.06 -16.17 4.11
C THR A 85 -25.75 -17.50 3.93
N ILE A 86 -26.04 -18.24 5.00
CA ILE A 86 -26.71 -19.54 4.90
C ILE A 86 -28.22 -19.37 4.72
N THR A 87 -28.83 -18.35 5.34
CA THR A 87 -30.23 -17.96 5.10
C THR A 87 -30.50 -17.73 3.62
N LEU A 88 -29.75 -16.81 2.98
CA LEU A 88 -29.95 -16.48 1.56
C LEU A 88 -29.64 -17.67 0.64
N PHE A 89 -28.70 -18.52 1.04
CA PHE A 89 -28.36 -19.73 0.29
C PHE A 89 -29.51 -20.76 0.34
N TRP A 90 -30.08 -20.97 1.52
CA TRP A 90 -31.24 -21.82 1.74
C TRP A 90 -32.44 -21.38 0.92
N GLU A 91 -32.83 -20.10 1.02
CA GLU A 91 -33.94 -19.51 0.27
C GLU A 91 -33.73 -19.65 -1.25
N TRP A 92 -32.51 -19.44 -1.74
CA TRP A 92 -32.18 -19.61 -3.16
C TRP A 92 -32.33 -21.06 -3.64
N LEU A 93 -31.88 -22.04 -2.85
CA LEU A 93 -32.04 -23.46 -3.19
C LEU A 93 -33.52 -23.87 -3.30
N ARG A 94 -34.40 -23.18 -2.58
CA ARG A 94 -35.86 -23.39 -2.54
C ARG A 94 -36.67 -22.55 -3.53
N ASP A 95 -36.01 -21.75 -4.37
CA ASP A 95 -36.66 -20.81 -5.32
C ASP A 95 -37.44 -19.67 -4.63
N GLU A 96 -37.17 -19.41 -3.35
CA GLU A 96 -37.82 -18.34 -2.57
C GLU A 96 -37.14 -16.98 -2.79
N VAL A 97 -35.88 -16.99 -3.23
CA VAL A 97 -35.09 -15.80 -3.59
C VAL A 97 -34.74 -15.82 -5.08
N ASN A 98 -35.38 -14.99 -5.89
CA ASN A 98 -34.96 -14.79 -7.29
C ASN A 98 -34.18 -13.48 -7.51
N ASN A 99 -34.42 -12.43 -6.71
CA ASN A 99 -33.92 -11.08 -7.00
C ASN A 99 -32.94 -10.45 -6.00
N THR A 100 -32.67 -11.03 -4.83
CA THR A 100 -31.80 -10.39 -3.82
C THR A 100 -30.31 -10.75 -3.97
N ILE A 101 -29.96 -12.00 -4.31
CA ILE A 101 -28.56 -12.43 -4.47
C ILE A 101 -28.04 -12.26 -5.91
N THR A 102 -26.71 -12.21 -6.06
CA THR A 102 -25.99 -12.11 -7.34
C THR A 102 -25.36 -13.44 -7.75
N THR A 103 -24.89 -13.56 -9.00
CA THR A 103 -24.09 -14.73 -9.42
C THR A 103 -22.80 -14.87 -8.62
N ASP A 104 -22.24 -13.76 -8.14
CA ASP A 104 -21.00 -13.74 -7.36
C ASP A 104 -21.17 -14.40 -5.98
N PHE A 105 -22.33 -14.21 -5.36
CA PHE A 105 -22.68 -14.93 -4.13
C PHE A 105 -22.76 -16.44 -4.37
N ILE A 106 -23.45 -16.85 -5.44
CA ILE A 106 -23.61 -18.27 -5.77
C ILE A 106 -22.24 -18.91 -6.08
N LEU A 107 -21.38 -18.20 -6.82
CA LEU A 107 -20.04 -18.66 -7.17
C LEU A 107 -19.14 -18.85 -5.95
N GLU A 108 -19.22 -17.96 -4.95
CA GLU A 108 -18.47 -18.11 -3.71
C GLU A 108 -18.85 -19.42 -3.00
N LEU A 109 -20.15 -19.66 -2.78
CA LEU A 109 -20.59 -20.89 -2.11
C LEU A 109 -20.35 -22.15 -2.94
N TYR A 110 -20.56 -22.09 -4.26
CA TYR A 110 -20.21 -23.18 -5.17
C TYR A 110 -18.75 -23.61 -4.97
N HIS A 111 -17.82 -22.66 -4.95
CA HIS A 111 -16.40 -22.99 -4.78
C HIS A 111 -16.06 -23.47 -3.36
N GLN A 112 -16.74 -22.97 -2.31
CA GLN A 112 -16.52 -23.50 -0.96
C GLN A 112 -16.96 -24.96 -0.84
N PHE A 113 -18.10 -25.35 -1.43
CA PHE A 113 -18.53 -26.74 -1.46
C PHE A 113 -17.68 -27.60 -2.42
N GLU A 114 -17.24 -27.06 -3.55
CA GLU A 114 -16.30 -27.75 -4.45
C GLU A 114 -14.98 -28.07 -3.74
N LEU A 115 -14.49 -27.15 -2.88
CA LEU A 115 -13.30 -27.36 -2.06
C LEU A 115 -13.55 -28.28 -0.85
N LEU A 116 -14.80 -28.51 -0.44
CA LEU A 116 -15.12 -29.53 0.55
C LEU A 116 -15.01 -30.93 -0.07
N GLU A 117 -15.49 -31.10 -1.30
CA GLU A 117 -15.35 -32.35 -2.07
C GLU A 117 -13.90 -32.59 -2.51
N TYR A 118 -13.18 -31.54 -2.91
CA TYR A 118 -11.81 -31.62 -3.43
C TYR A 118 -10.91 -30.59 -2.72
N PRO A 119 -10.44 -30.87 -1.50
CA PRO A 119 -9.71 -29.90 -0.68
C PRO A 119 -8.29 -29.58 -1.16
N GLU A 120 -7.71 -30.43 -2.00
CA GLU A 120 -6.37 -30.24 -2.53
C GLU A 120 -6.34 -29.17 -3.63
N ILE A 121 -5.41 -28.21 -3.50
CA ILE A 121 -5.16 -27.19 -4.53
C ILE A 121 -3.82 -27.41 -5.22
N SER A 122 -3.81 -27.26 -6.55
CA SER A 122 -2.58 -27.25 -7.32
C SER A 122 -1.90 -25.89 -7.23
N ARG A 123 -0.77 -25.83 -6.52
CA ARG A 123 0.08 -24.63 -6.47
C ARG A 123 0.96 -24.55 -7.73
N PRO A 124 1.26 -23.32 -8.23
CA PRO A 124 2.15 -23.16 -9.37
C PRO A 124 3.57 -23.64 -9.04
N THR A 125 4.23 -24.26 -10.00
CA THR A 125 5.65 -24.62 -9.85
C THR A 125 6.52 -23.36 -9.82
N ALA A 126 7.71 -23.45 -9.22
CA ALA A 126 8.69 -22.36 -9.22
C ALA A 126 8.98 -21.85 -10.64
N GLN A 127 9.07 -22.77 -11.62
CA GLN A 127 9.27 -22.41 -13.02
C GLN A 127 8.09 -21.61 -13.60
N LYS A 128 6.84 -21.99 -13.27
CA LYS A 128 5.65 -21.25 -13.70
C LYS A 128 5.66 -19.83 -13.14
N THR A 129 5.97 -19.67 -11.85
CA THR A 129 6.10 -18.36 -11.20
C THR A 129 7.23 -17.52 -11.80
N ILE A 130 8.38 -18.12 -12.11
CA ILE A 130 9.48 -17.44 -12.80
C ILE A 130 9.06 -16.98 -14.20
N ASN A 131 8.28 -17.77 -14.92
CA ASN A 131 7.77 -17.40 -16.24
C ASN A 131 6.78 -16.22 -16.15
N TRP A 132 5.85 -16.25 -15.18
CA TRP A 132 5.00 -15.10 -14.90
C TRP A 132 5.81 -13.85 -14.53
N MET A 133 6.89 -13.99 -13.77
CA MET A 133 7.77 -12.87 -13.42
C MET A 133 8.48 -12.28 -14.65
N LYS A 134 8.95 -13.14 -15.58
CA LYS A 134 9.69 -12.73 -16.78
C LYS A 134 8.87 -11.89 -17.76
N ARG A 135 7.54 -11.98 -17.75
CA ARG A 135 6.67 -11.18 -18.62
C ARG A 135 6.68 -9.68 -18.30
N TRP A 136 7.13 -9.31 -17.10
CA TRP A 136 7.15 -7.92 -16.63
C TRP A 136 8.48 -7.24 -16.94
N ASN A 137 8.43 -6.28 -17.86
CA ASN A 137 9.57 -5.41 -18.15
C ASN A 137 9.84 -4.44 -17.00
N SER A 138 11.11 -4.09 -16.82
CA SER A 138 11.52 -3.00 -15.92
C SER A 138 11.87 -1.74 -16.70
N GLY A 139 11.86 -0.58 -16.04
CA GLY A 139 12.29 0.70 -16.62
C GLY A 139 13.77 0.71 -17.07
N LEU A 140 14.55 -0.29 -16.63
CA LEU A 140 15.93 -0.55 -17.08
C LEU A 140 16.04 -1.45 -18.32
N ASN A 141 14.95 -1.95 -18.89
CA ASN A 141 15.00 -2.74 -20.13
C ASN A 141 15.44 -1.81 -21.28
N PRO A 142 16.48 -2.17 -22.08
CA PRO A 142 16.99 -1.30 -23.15
C PRO A 142 15.92 -0.80 -24.13
N ARG A 143 14.95 -1.64 -24.49
CA ARG A 143 13.83 -1.25 -25.36
C ARG A 143 12.95 -0.19 -24.70
N ILE A 144 12.63 -0.38 -23.41
CA ILE A 144 11.80 0.56 -22.64
C ILE A 144 12.56 1.88 -22.41
N VAL A 145 13.86 1.83 -22.17
CA VAL A 145 14.71 3.03 -22.05
C VAL A 145 14.63 3.85 -23.33
N ARG A 146 14.79 3.23 -24.50
CA ARG A 146 14.69 3.92 -25.80
C ARG A 146 13.31 4.56 -26.01
N ILE A 147 12.23 3.81 -25.79
CA ILE A 147 10.86 4.32 -25.94
C ILE A 147 10.63 5.52 -25.01
N ARG A 148 11.12 5.46 -23.77
CA ARG A 148 11.00 6.56 -22.81
C ARG A 148 11.83 7.78 -23.22
N GLU A 149 12.99 7.60 -23.84
CA GLU A 149 13.78 8.72 -24.35
C GLU A 149 13.06 9.41 -25.50
N GLU A 150 12.53 8.66 -26.47
CA GLU A 150 11.70 9.19 -27.55
C GLU A 150 10.47 9.96 -27.00
N ASN A 151 9.84 9.41 -25.95
CA ASN A 151 8.72 10.05 -25.27
C ASN A 151 9.14 11.33 -24.51
N LYS A 152 10.30 11.32 -23.85
CA LYS A 152 10.90 12.48 -23.18
C LYS A 152 11.17 13.59 -24.20
N GLU A 153 11.79 13.30 -25.34
CA GLU A 153 12.03 14.29 -26.39
C GLU A 153 10.73 14.93 -26.89
N ARG A 154 9.69 14.12 -27.10
CA ARG A 154 8.36 14.61 -27.48
C ARG A 154 7.81 15.58 -26.43
N ILE A 155 7.90 15.23 -25.14
CA ILE A 155 7.47 16.10 -24.05
C ILE A 155 8.31 17.38 -24.00
N ILE A 156 9.63 17.29 -24.22
CA ILE A 156 10.51 18.46 -24.31
C ILE A 156 10.02 19.44 -25.38
N ARG A 157 9.68 18.95 -26.58
CA ARG A 157 9.14 19.81 -27.67
C ARG A 157 7.84 20.50 -27.26
N LEU A 158 6.94 19.80 -26.56
CA LEU A 158 5.72 20.39 -26.02
C LEU A 158 6.01 21.47 -24.96
N LEU A 159 6.98 21.23 -24.07
CA LEU A 159 7.37 22.20 -23.05
C LEU A 159 8.07 23.41 -23.65
N MET A 160 8.88 23.24 -24.71
CA MET A 160 9.46 24.36 -25.46
C MET A 160 8.35 25.30 -25.96
N ALA A 161 7.32 24.75 -26.63
CA ALA A 161 6.19 25.55 -27.10
C ALA A 161 5.44 26.26 -25.96
N ARG A 162 5.33 25.63 -24.77
CA ARG A 162 4.72 26.23 -23.57
C ARG A 162 5.58 27.36 -22.97
N ILE A 163 6.90 27.27 -23.09
CA ILE A 163 7.86 28.22 -22.50
C ILE A 163 8.13 29.40 -23.43
N GLU A 164 7.95 29.22 -24.74
CA GLU A 164 8.23 30.21 -25.79
C GLU A 164 7.74 31.63 -25.45
N ASN A 165 6.54 31.75 -24.87
CA ASN A 165 5.92 33.03 -24.53
C ASN A 165 6.15 33.49 -23.08
N ARG A 166 6.97 32.79 -22.28
CA ARG A 166 7.25 33.17 -20.89
C ARG A 166 8.30 34.28 -20.84
N GLN A 167 7.91 35.42 -20.28
CA GLN A 167 8.80 36.59 -20.13
C GLN A 167 9.47 36.70 -18.75
N ARG A 168 9.03 35.91 -17.76
CA ARG A 168 9.51 35.99 -16.36
C ARG A 168 9.65 34.60 -15.73
N GLY A 169 10.56 34.49 -14.76
CA GLY A 169 10.80 33.28 -13.98
C GLY A 169 12.12 32.58 -14.34
N LYS A 170 12.41 31.46 -13.67
CA LYS A 170 13.68 30.71 -13.79
C LYS A 170 13.85 30.03 -15.16
N TYR A 171 12.75 29.64 -15.81
CA TYR A 171 12.76 28.88 -17.06
C TYR A 171 12.18 29.72 -18.19
N VAL A 172 13.04 30.54 -18.78
CA VAL A 172 12.74 31.42 -19.91
C VAL A 172 13.85 31.27 -20.96
N PHE A 173 13.50 31.43 -22.23
CA PHE A 173 14.49 31.42 -23.31
C PHE A 173 15.07 32.83 -23.50
N PRO A 174 16.40 32.95 -23.68
CA PRO A 174 17.00 34.21 -24.13
C PRO A 174 16.42 34.64 -25.48
N GLU A 175 16.25 35.94 -25.67
CA GLU A 175 15.80 36.51 -26.94
C GLU A 175 16.73 36.09 -28.08
N GLY A 176 16.16 35.77 -29.25
CA GLY A 176 16.92 35.29 -30.42
C GLY A 176 17.45 33.84 -30.33
N SER A 177 17.13 33.08 -29.27
CA SER A 177 17.60 31.69 -29.15
C SER A 177 17.09 30.80 -30.30
N SER A 178 18.00 30.04 -30.92
CA SER A 178 17.65 29.06 -31.95
C SER A 178 16.84 27.89 -31.37
N TYR A 179 16.12 27.16 -32.24
CA TYR A 179 15.35 25.99 -31.82
C TYR A 179 16.22 24.95 -31.07
N MET A 180 17.41 24.64 -31.59
CA MET A 180 18.32 23.68 -30.95
C MET A 180 18.87 24.20 -29.62
N ALA A 181 19.15 25.49 -29.50
CA ALA A 181 19.56 26.09 -28.22
C ALA A 181 18.45 25.92 -27.17
N LYS A 182 17.20 26.22 -27.55
CA LYS A 182 16.02 26.03 -26.69
C LYS A 182 15.83 24.56 -26.27
N PHE A 183 15.99 23.63 -27.21
CA PHE A 183 15.91 22.19 -26.93
C PHE A 183 16.95 21.77 -25.88
N ASN A 184 18.22 22.12 -26.10
CA ASN A 184 19.32 21.79 -25.18
C ASN A 184 19.13 22.44 -23.79
N MET A 185 18.55 23.64 -23.74
CA MET A 185 18.20 24.29 -22.47
C MET A 185 17.13 23.50 -21.70
N VAL A 186 16.05 23.08 -22.37
CA VAL A 186 14.99 22.28 -21.73
C VAL A 186 15.51 20.90 -21.33
N GLU A 187 16.37 20.28 -22.13
CA GLU A 187 17.05 19.04 -21.77
C GLU A 187 17.89 19.22 -20.50
N LYS A 188 18.66 20.32 -20.39
CA LYS A 188 19.39 20.64 -19.16
C LYS A 188 18.46 20.90 -17.98
N TRP A 189 17.35 21.61 -18.19
CA TRP A 189 16.34 21.84 -17.16
C TRP A 189 15.62 20.57 -16.72
N TRP A 190 15.60 19.53 -17.56
CA TRP A 190 15.02 18.23 -17.20
C TRP A 190 15.69 17.60 -15.96
N ASP A 191 16.96 17.89 -15.71
CA ASP A 191 17.68 17.42 -14.52
C ASP A 191 17.42 18.29 -13.28
N ASP A 192 16.68 19.39 -13.39
CA ASP A 192 16.24 20.22 -12.26
C ASP A 192 14.84 19.80 -11.78
N HIS A 193 14.73 19.30 -10.55
CA HIS A 193 13.45 18.88 -9.99
C HIS A 193 12.42 20.01 -9.91
N HIS A 194 12.84 21.27 -9.74
CA HIS A 194 11.93 22.42 -9.73
C HIS A 194 11.29 22.65 -11.11
N PHE A 195 11.97 22.28 -12.20
CA PHE A 195 11.44 22.40 -13.55
C PHE A 195 10.22 21.50 -13.71
N HIS A 196 10.32 20.25 -13.27
CA HIS A 196 9.22 19.28 -13.32
C HIS A 196 8.01 19.71 -12.50
N LEU A 197 8.21 20.29 -11.32
CA LEU A 197 7.12 20.82 -10.49
C LEU A 197 6.46 22.05 -11.13
N THR A 198 7.26 22.92 -11.74
CA THR A 198 6.79 24.13 -12.45
C THR A 198 6.04 23.78 -13.72
N MET A 199 6.45 22.72 -14.41
CA MET A 199 5.91 22.29 -15.69
C MET A 199 4.87 21.17 -15.57
N ALA A 200 4.56 20.72 -14.36
CA ALA A 200 3.56 19.68 -14.10
C ALA A 200 2.23 19.96 -14.83
N ALA A 201 1.61 18.91 -15.33
CA ALA A 201 0.27 18.96 -15.87
C ALA A 201 -0.73 19.24 -14.74
N ARG A 202 -1.48 20.35 -14.84
CA ARG A 202 -2.45 20.80 -13.84
C ARG A 202 -3.90 20.75 -14.32
N LYS A 203 -4.11 20.40 -15.59
CA LYS A 203 -5.43 20.29 -16.22
C LYS A 203 -5.53 18.99 -17.00
N PRO A 204 -6.73 18.38 -17.13
CA PRO A 204 -6.94 17.18 -17.95
C PRO A 204 -6.42 17.33 -19.39
N SER A 205 -6.55 18.51 -19.99
CA SER A 205 -6.03 18.78 -21.34
C SER A 205 -4.50 18.77 -21.40
N GLU A 206 -3.82 19.33 -20.40
CA GLU A 206 -2.35 19.31 -20.32
C GLU A 206 -1.84 17.87 -20.09
N LEU A 207 -2.54 17.12 -19.23
CA LEU A 207 -2.25 15.71 -18.98
C LEU A 207 -2.37 14.91 -20.28
N ASN A 208 -3.48 15.04 -21.01
CA ASN A 208 -3.70 14.30 -22.24
C ASN A 208 -2.71 14.70 -23.34
N LEU A 209 -2.40 15.99 -23.47
CA LEU A 209 -1.39 16.46 -24.42
C LEU A 209 -0.02 15.82 -24.12
N MET A 210 0.38 15.77 -22.85
CA MET A 210 1.60 15.07 -22.43
C MET A 210 1.51 13.55 -22.61
N LEU A 211 0.33 12.97 -22.80
CA LEU A 211 0.12 11.57 -23.17
C LEU A 211 -0.14 11.38 -24.68
N ASN A 212 0.21 12.38 -25.50
CA ASN A 212 0.01 12.35 -26.95
C ASN A 212 -1.46 12.22 -27.37
N ASN A 213 -2.36 12.78 -26.57
CA ASN A 213 -3.81 12.69 -26.73
C ASN A 213 -4.35 11.25 -26.78
N SER A 214 -3.68 10.30 -26.11
CA SER A 214 -4.06 8.89 -26.13
C SER A 214 -5.24 8.53 -25.22
N LEU A 215 -5.66 9.42 -24.32
CA LEU A 215 -6.79 9.14 -23.43
C LEU A 215 -8.12 9.16 -24.21
N SER A 216 -8.98 8.17 -23.95
CA SER A 216 -10.33 8.10 -24.53
C SER A 216 -11.19 9.31 -24.15
N GLU A 217 -12.21 9.60 -24.96
CA GLU A 217 -13.19 10.66 -24.67
C GLU A 217 -13.87 10.47 -23.31
N GLU A 218 -14.20 9.23 -22.96
CA GLU A 218 -14.77 8.87 -21.67
C GLU A 218 -13.82 9.21 -20.52
N THR A 219 -12.53 8.84 -20.64
CA THR A 219 -11.51 9.16 -19.64
C THR A 219 -11.34 10.67 -19.50
N MET A 220 -11.35 11.39 -20.63
CA MET A 220 -11.25 12.85 -20.62
C MET A 220 -12.46 13.52 -19.98
N LYS A 221 -13.68 13.01 -20.21
CA LYS A 221 -14.90 13.47 -19.54
C LYS A 221 -14.81 13.23 -18.03
N LEU A 222 -14.40 12.04 -17.62
CA LEU A 222 -14.20 11.67 -16.22
C LEU A 222 -13.19 12.59 -15.52
N LEU A 223 -12.04 12.88 -16.13
CA LEU A 223 -11.03 13.77 -15.55
C LEU A 223 -11.50 15.23 -15.46
N LYS A 224 -12.30 15.69 -16.44
CA LYS A 224 -12.93 17.02 -16.37
C LYS A 224 -13.94 17.09 -15.22
N GLU A 225 -14.73 16.05 -15.00
CA GLU A 225 -15.66 15.94 -13.87
C GLU A 225 -14.92 15.87 -12.53
N ALA A 226 -13.85 15.07 -12.44
CA ALA A 226 -12.96 14.99 -11.27
C ALA A 226 -12.45 16.38 -10.87
N ARG A 227 -11.94 17.14 -11.85
CA ARG A 227 -11.46 18.50 -11.62
C ARG A 227 -12.59 19.44 -11.17
N LYS A 228 -13.79 19.34 -11.75
CA LYS A 228 -14.96 20.14 -11.32
C LYS A 228 -15.35 19.85 -9.87
N LYS A 229 -15.22 18.60 -9.42
CA LYS A 229 -15.43 18.20 -8.02
C LYS A 229 -14.29 18.58 -7.08
N GLY A 230 -13.18 19.13 -7.59
CA GLY A 230 -12.03 19.55 -6.80
C GLY A 230 -10.93 18.52 -6.65
N ILE A 231 -10.99 17.37 -7.34
CA ILE A 231 -9.88 16.41 -7.38
C ILE A 231 -8.74 17.03 -8.21
N PRO A 232 -7.56 17.29 -7.62
CA PRO A 232 -6.47 17.95 -8.34
C PRO A 232 -5.90 17.08 -9.45
N THR A 233 -5.73 17.60 -10.66
CA THR A 233 -4.83 16.98 -11.64
C THR A 233 -3.42 17.47 -11.37
N PHE A 234 -2.48 16.57 -11.03
CA PHE A 234 -1.08 16.93 -10.85
C PHE A 234 -0.15 15.76 -11.17
N ALA A 235 0.61 15.87 -12.27
CA ALA A 235 1.62 14.90 -12.66
C ALA A 235 2.82 15.59 -13.34
N THR A 236 4.04 15.20 -12.96
CA THR A 236 5.27 15.79 -13.50
C THR A 236 5.55 15.31 -14.93
N PRO A 237 6.23 16.12 -15.77
CA PRO A 237 6.67 15.69 -17.09
C PRO A 237 7.50 14.40 -17.05
N TYR A 238 8.40 14.28 -16.06
CA TYR A 238 9.14 13.04 -15.83
C TYR A 238 8.21 11.85 -15.61
N TYR A 239 7.26 11.92 -14.68
CA TYR A 239 6.42 10.76 -14.38
C TYR A 239 5.51 10.38 -15.55
N LEU A 240 5.03 11.37 -16.32
CA LEU A 240 4.26 11.14 -17.53
C LEU A 240 5.09 10.53 -18.67
N SER A 241 6.41 10.76 -18.70
CA SER A 241 7.28 10.11 -19.68
C SER A 241 7.39 8.60 -19.50
N LEU A 242 6.99 8.07 -18.33
CA LEU A 242 6.95 6.63 -18.05
C LEU A 242 5.72 5.95 -18.62
N LEU A 243 4.68 6.70 -19.03
CA LEU A 243 3.44 6.13 -19.55
C LEU A 243 3.55 5.91 -21.07
N ASP A 244 3.02 4.78 -21.52
CA ASP A 244 2.92 4.44 -22.93
C ASP A 244 1.85 5.31 -23.61
N THR A 245 2.24 5.97 -24.70
CA THR A 245 1.33 6.83 -25.47
C THR A 245 0.69 6.10 -26.66
N THR A 246 0.99 4.81 -26.83
CA THR A 246 0.58 4.00 -28.00
C THR A 246 -0.30 2.80 -27.64
N ASP A 247 -0.45 2.50 -26.35
CA ASP A 247 -1.10 1.31 -25.78
C ASP A 247 -0.58 -0.06 -26.29
N LYS A 248 0.57 -0.07 -26.98
CA LYS A 248 1.15 -1.25 -27.63
C LYS A 248 2.60 -1.51 -27.21
N SER A 249 3.25 -0.56 -26.56
CA SER A 249 4.69 -0.61 -26.30
C SER A 249 5.02 -1.43 -25.05
N TYR A 250 4.28 -1.22 -23.96
CA TYR A 250 4.40 -1.98 -22.73
C TYR A 250 3.19 -1.78 -21.82
N ASN A 251 2.94 -2.75 -20.93
CA ASN A 251 1.85 -2.63 -19.96
C ASN A 251 2.25 -1.71 -18.80
N ASP A 252 1.74 -0.49 -18.80
CA ASP A 252 1.99 0.53 -17.77
C ASP A 252 0.86 0.68 -16.73
N LEU A 253 -0.13 -0.23 -16.75
CA LEU A 253 -1.38 -0.07 -16.02
C LEU A 253 -1.19 0.13 -14.50
N ALA A 254 -0.16 -0.49 -13.92
CA ALA A 254 0.18 -0.32 -12.50
C ALA A 254 0.67 1.10 -12.15
N ILE A 255 1.18 1.85 -13.12
CA ILE A 255 1.59 3.27 -13.00
C ILE A 255 0.43 4.16 -13.46
N ARG A 256 -0.24 3.82 -14.56
CA ARG A 256 -1.37 4.58 -15.12
C ARG A 256 -2.51 4.75 -14.12
N ASN A 257 -2.85 3.70 -13.38
CA ASN A 257 -3.88 3.73 -12.33
C ASN A 257 -3.51 4.62 -11.12
N TYR A 258 -2.28 5.14 -11.03
CA TYR A 258 -1.93 6.15 -10.03
C TYR A 258 -2.23 7.56 -10.48
N VAL A 259 -2.31 7.81 -11.79
CA VAL A 259 -2.49 9.15 -12.37
C VAL A 259 -3.91 9.34 -12.91
N ILE A 260 -4.51 8.26 -13.45
CA ILE A 260 -5.85 8.27 -14.03
C ILE A 260 -6.87 7.80 -12.99
N TYR A 261 -7.92 8.60 -12.77
CA TYR A 261 -8.95 8.32 -11.77
C TYR A 261 -9.99 7.33 -12.27
N SER A 262 -10.67 6.68 -11.31
CA SER A 262 -11.81 5.82 -11.57
C SER A 262 -13.13 6.57 -11.39
N ARG A 263 -14.19 6.10 -12.03
CA ARG A 263 -15.56 6.60 -11.82
C ARG A 263 -15.94 6.60 -10.34
N LYS A 264 -15.66 5.50 -9.62
CA LYS A 264 -15.99 5.35 -8.21
C LYS A 264 -15.26 6.36 -7.31
N LEU A 265 -13.99 6.66 -7.59
CA LEU A 265 -13.27 7.73 -6.88
C LEU A 265 -13.92 9.10 -7.13
N VAL A 266 -14.25 9.42 -8.38
CA VAL A 266 -14.90 10.70 -8.71
C VAL A 266 -16.27 10.81 -8.07
N ASP A 267 -17.06 9.74 -8.04
CA ASP A 267 -18.41 9.75 -7.49
C ASP A 267 -18.43 9.95 -5.97
N THR A 268 -17.48 9.36 -5.26
CA THR A 268 -17.36 9.39 -3.80
C THR A 268 -16.63 10.63 -3.26
N PHE A 269 -15.80 11.28 -4.08
CA PHE A 269 -15.11 12.50 -3.69
C PHE A 269 -16.09 13.60 -3.25
N GLY A 270 -15.84 14.17 -2.08
CA GLY A 270 -16.77 15.01 -1.32
C GLY A 270 -17.28 14.32 -0.04
N ASN A 271 -17.29 12.99 -0.01
CA ASN A 271 -17.79 12.17 1.10
C ASN A 271 -16.74 11.17 1.62
N ILE A 272 -15.48 11.30 1.21
CA ILE A 272 -14.40 10.40 1.66
C ILE A 272 -14.06 10.75 3.11
N VAL A 273 -14.03 9.72 3.97
CA VAL A 273 -13.68 9.84 5.38
C VAL A 273 -12.31 9.20 5.66
N ALA A 274 -11.69 9.58 6.77
CA ALA A 274 -10.42 8.98 7.18
C ALA A 274 -10.64 7.50 7.56
N TRP A 275 -9.84 6.60 6.97
CA TRP A 275 -9.88 5.16 7.33
C TRP A 275 -9.33 4.92 8.73
N GLU A 276 -8.30 5.67 9.10
CA GLU A 276 -7.62 5.51 10.38
C GLU A 276 -8.26 6.41 11.42
N ARG A 277 -9.07 5.80 12.26
CA ARG A 277 -9.78 6.46 13.35
C ARG A 277 -8.83 7.06 14.39
N GLU A 278 -7.61 6.54 14.49
CA GLU A 278 -6.53 7.10 15.30
C GLU A 278 -6.13 8.52 14.90
N ASP A 279 -6.47 8.92 13.67
CA ASP A 279 -6.19 10.25 13.12
C ASP A 279 -7.34 11.25 13.42
N LEU A 280 -8.46 10.80 14.02
CA LEU A 280 -9.51 11.67 14.57
C LEU A 280 -9.13 12.14 15.99
N VAL A 281 -8.43 13.27 16.07
CA VAL A 281 -7.84 13.76 17.32
C VAL A 281 -8.58 14.97 17.86
N GLN A 282 -9.07 14.87 19.10
CA GLN A 282 -9.65 15.98 19.86
C GLN A 282 -8.67 16.49 20.93
N PRO A 283 -8.44 17.81 21.05
CA PRO A 283 -7.56 18.36 22.08
C PRO A 283 -7.94 17.92 23.49
N GLY A 284 -6.96 17.43 24.26
CA GLY A 284 -7.16 17.00 25.64
C GLY A 284 -7.78 15.60 25.82
N GLN A 285 -8.17 14.93 24.73
CA GLN A 285 -8.71 13.58 24.75
C GLN A 285 -7.74 12.59 24.08
N PRO A 286 -7.67 11.33 24.56
CA PRO A 286 -6.91 10.30 23.86
C PRO A 286 -7.55 10.00 22.51
N ASN A 287 -6.74 9.67 21.49
CA ASN A 287 -7.27 9.08 20.27
C ASN A 287 -7.76 7.65 20.52
N VAL A 288 -8.35 6.98 19.52
CA VAL A 288 -8.87 5.61 19.70
C VAL A 288 -7.81 4.56 20.06
N ALA A 289 -6.52 4.89 19.92
CA ALA A 289 -5.41 4.05 20.37
C ALA A 289 -4.91 4.43 21.79
N GLY A 290 -5.60 5.33 22.48
CA GLY A 290 -5.33 5.74 23.86
C GLY A 290 -4.31 6.88 24.01
N TRP A 291 -3.81 7.47 22.92
CA TRP A 291 -2.72 8.46 22.99
C TRP A 291 -3.24 9.90 23.02
N LEU A 292 -2.77 10.68 24.00
CA LEU A 292 -2.90 12.13 24.05
C LEU A 292 -1.87 12.76 23.11
N LEU A 293 -2.34 13.41 22.04
CA LEU A 293 -1.45 14.02 21.06
C LEU A 293 -1.33 15.53 21.31
N PRO A 294 -0.15 16.14 21.08
CA PRO A 294 0.05 17.57 21.34
C PRO A 294 -0.66 18.47 20.32
N ASN A 295 -1.20 17.89 19.25
CA ASN A 295 -2.01 18.54 18.22
C ASN A 295 -2.68 17.46 17.33
N SER A 296 -3.56 17.88 16.44
CA SER A 296 -4.35 16.98 15.60
C SER A 296 -3.73 16.60 14.24
N TYR A 297 -2.58 17.18 13.83
CA TYR A 297 -2.15 17.10 12.41
C TYR A 297 -0.67 16.79 12.16
N ASN A 298 0.20 17.01 13.14
CA ASN A 298 1.65 16.85 12.99
C ASN A 298 2.14 15.56 13.62
N ILE A 299 1.49 15.07 14.68
CA ILE A 299 1.87 13.81 15.31
C ILE A 299 0.72 12.84 15.18
N HIS A 300 0.99 11.69 14.55
CA HIS A 300 0.06 10.56 14.53
C HIS A 300 0.72 9.40 15.26
N ARG A 301 0.02 8.83 16.25
CA ARG A 301 0.53 7.72 17.05
C ARG A 301 -0.54 6.64 17.20
N ARG A 302 -0.12 5.42 16.89
CA ARG A 302 -0.93 4.20 17.00
C ARG A 302 -0.25 3.17 17.90
N TYR A 303 1.07 3.12 17.85
CA TYR A 303 1.89 2.19 18.62
C TYR A 303 2.72 2.90 19.69
N PRO A 304 3.14 2.21 20.77
CA PRO A 304 3.96 2.81 21.82
C PRO A 304 5.33 3.28 21.35
N ASP A 305 5.96 2.51 20.47
CA ASP A 305 7.36 2.61 20.04
C ASP A 305 7.62 3.69 18.97
N VAL A 306 6.58 4.09 18.22
CA VAL A 306 6.71 4.92 17.03
C VAL A 306 5.63 5.98 16.89
N ALA A 307 6.04 7.16 16.45
CA ALA A 307 5.14 8.21 16.02
C ALA A 307 5.52 8.74 14.64
N ILE A 308 4.49 9.10 13.86
CA ILE A 308 4.63 9.79 12.59
C ILE A 308 4.72 11.28 12.87
N LEU A 309 5.69 11.97 12.26
CA LEU A 309 5.82 13.41 12.25
C LEU A 309 5.53 13.95 10.84
N ILE A 310 4.51 14.79 10.71
CA ILE A 310 4.22 15.57 9.50
C ILE A 310 4.67 17.01 9.75
N PRO A 311 5.70 17.53 9.07
CA PRO A 311 6.11 18.92 9.21
C PRO A 311 5.10 19.90 8.60
N ASP A 312 4.91 21.07 9.21
CA ASP A 312 4.17 22.19 8.59
C ASP A 312 5.05 22.89 7.55
N SER A 313 5.36 22.18 6.48
CA SER A 313 6.16 22.66 5.35
C SER A 313 5.50 22.30 4.03
N ILE A 314 6.17 22.63 2.92
CA ILE A 314 5.84 22.14 1.58
C ILE A 314 5.84 20.59 1.52
N GLY A 315 6.41 19.89 2.50
CA GLY A 315 6.31 18.43 2.64
C GLY A 315 4.88 17.88 2.79
N ARG A 316 3.88 18.76 2.97
CA ARG A 316 2.45 18.43 2.85
C ARG A 316 1.98 18.24 1.39
N ALA A 317 2.73 18.75 0.42
CA ALA A 317 2.50 18.43 -0.99
C ALA A 317 3.12 17.08 -1.37
N CYS A 318 2.68 16.53 -2.50
CA CYS A 318 3.27 15.35 -3.13
C CYS A 318 3.92 15.72 -4.48
N GLY A 319 4.82 14.89 -4.99
CA GLY A 319 5.31 15.01 -6.38
C GLY A 319 4.26 14.66 -7.45
N GLY A 320 3.09 14.18 -7.05
CA GLY A 320 1.98 13.67 -7.88
C GLY A 320 0.80 13.27 -6.99
N LEU A 321 -0.44 13.37 -7.46
CA LEU A 321 -1.59 12.82 -6.72
C LEU A 321 -1.80 11.35 -7.09
N CYS A 322 -1.56 10.45 -6.14
CA CYS A 322 -1.88 9.04 -6.28
C CYS A 322 -3.40 8.85 -6.22
N ALA A 323 -4.01 8.20 -7.22
CA ALA A 323 -5.41 7.78 -7.13
C ALA A 323 -5.73 6.93 -5.86
N PRO A 324 -4.88 5.96 -5.42
CA PRO A 324 -5.09 5.22 -4.16
C PRO A 324 -4.59 5.97 -2.91
N CYS A 325 -4.44 7.30 -2.94
CA CYS A 325 -3.88 8.01 -1.79
C CYS A 325 -4.70 7.75 -0.52
N GLN A 326 -4.05 7.19 0.50
CA GLN A 326 -4.67 6.93 1.79
C GLN A 326 -5.08 8.22 2.53
N ARG A 327 -4.66 9.39 2.05
CA ARG A 327 -5.00 10.73 2.55
C ARG A 327 -5.85 11.52 1.56
N MET A 328 -6.58 10.86 0.67
CA MET A 328 -7.47 11.53 -0.29
C MET A 328 -8.50 12.44 0.42
N TYR A 329 -8.94 12.06 1.62
CA TYR A 329 -9.82 12.89 2.47
C TYR A 329 -9.19 14.25 2.85
N ASP A 330 -7.87 14.32 3.07
CA ASP A 330 -7.21 15.59 3.38
C ASP A 330 -7.08 16.50 2.14
N PHE A 331 -7.03 15.92 0.93
CA PHE A 331 -7.13 16.69 -0.31
C PHE A 331 -8.54 17.24 -0.51
N GLN A 332 -9.57 16.45 -0.18
CA GLN A 332 -10.97 16.92 -0.14
C GLN A 332 -11.14 18.07 0.85
N ASN A 333 -10.55 17.97 2.05
CA ASN A 333 -10.60 19.00 3.09
C ASN A 333 -9.60 20.15 2.85
N LYS A 334 -8.85 20.13 1.74
CA LYS A 334 -7.83 21.13 1.33
C LYS A 334 -6.67 21.32 2.32
N HIS A 335 -6.51 20.41 3.28
CA HIS A 335 -5.34 20.36 4.17
C HIS A 335 -4.07 19.94 3.44
N LEU A 336 -4.21 19.09 2.42
CA LEU A 336 -3.19 18.80 1.41
C LEU A 336 -3.65 19.39 0.08
N ASN A 337 -2.75 20.03 -0.66
CA ASN A 337 -3.03 20.55 -2.00
C ASN A 337 -1.74 20.66 -2.83
N PHE A 338 -1.86 21.10 -4.09
CA PHE A 338 -0.72 21.33 -5.00
C PHE A 338 -0.42 22.82 -5.22
N GLU A 339 -1.00 23.68 -4.39
CA GLU A 339 -0.75 25.12 -4.34
C GLU A 339 0.34 25.38 -3.31
N LEU A 340 1.60 25.15 -3.73
CA LEU A 340 2.77 25.13 -2.84
C LEU A 340 2.95 26.40 -2.01
N GLU A 341 2.50 27.54 -2.53
CA GLU A 341 2.55 28.84 -1.86
C GLU A 341 1.57 28.92 -0.67
N GLU A 342 0.39 28.30 -0.78
CA GLU A 342 -0.63 28.26 0.28
C GLU A 342 -0.27 27.30 1.43
N LEU A 343 0.65 26.38 1.18
CA LEU A 343 1.15 25.41 2.17
C LEU A 343 2.29 25.95 3.04
N LYS A 344 2.73 27.20 2.83
CA LYS A 344 3.70 27.85 3.71
C LYS A 344 3.11 28.01 5.12
N PRO A 345 3.90 27.79 6.19
CA PRO A 345 3.39 27.84 7.55
C PRO A 345 2.90 29.25 7.92
N ARG A 346 1.74 29.33 8.58
CA ARG A 346 1.09 30.59 9.03
C ARG A 346 1.65 31.13 10.36
N GLU A 347 2.13 30.24 11.23
CA GLU A 347 2.88 30.55 12.45
C GLU A 347 4.38 30.28 12.21
N THR A 348 5.28 30.87 13.01
CA THR A 348 6.70 30.50 12.96
C THR A 348 6.86 29.03 13.31
N TRP A 349 7.05 28.18 12.30
CA TRP A 349 7.28 26.73 12.38
C TRP A 349 8.24 26.34 13.52
N ASN A 350 9.25 27.16 13.78
CA ASN A 350 10.23 26.95 14.85
C ASN A 350 9.61 26.84 16.26
N LYS A 351 8.57 27.61 16.58
CA LYS A 351 7.90 27.53 17.89
C LYS A 351 7.14 26.21 18.03
N LYS A 352 6.38 25.85 16.99
CA LYS A 352 5.64 24.59 16.93
C LYS A 352 6.58 23.39 16.98
N LEU A 353 7.64 23.38 16.17
CA LEU A 353 8.66 22.33 16.16
C LEU A 353 9.26 22.08 17.54
N ARG A 354 9.52 23.13 18.35
CA ARG A 354 9.99 22.95 19.73
C ARG A 354 9.00 22.17 20.58
N SER A 355 7.70 22.48 20.49
CA SER A 355 6.66 21.75 21.20
C SER A 355 6.55 20.29 20.74
N LEU A 356 6.66 20.04 19.43
CA LEU A 356 6.66 18.68 18.88
C LEU A 356 7.85 17.88 19.38
N MET A 357 9.05 18.49 19.38
CA MET A 357 10.25 17.83 19.90
C MET A 357 10.15 17.54 21.40
N LYS A 358 9.56 18.45 22.19
CA LYS A 358 9.32 18.23 23.62
C LYS A 358 8.48 16.97 23.87
N TYR A 359 7.44 16.73 23.06
CA TYR A 359 6.62 15.51 23.13
C TYR A 359 7.46 14.24 22.95
N PHE A 360 8.36 14.18 21.94
CA PHE A 360 9.27 13.04 21.76
C PHE A 360 10.33 12.91 22.87
N GLU A 361 10.80 14.04 23.39
CA GLU A 361 11.82 14.12 24.45
C GLU A 361 11.33 13.54 25.77
N GLU A 362 10.11 13.89 26.16
CA GLU A 362 9.51 13.52 27.44
C GLU A 362 8.74 12.19 27.39
N ASP A 363 8.51 11.63 26.19
CA ASP A 363 7.83 10.34 26.06
C ASP A 363 8.71 9.16 26.48
N THR A 364 8.12 8.26 27.25
CA THR A 364 8.78 7.09 27.83
C THR A 364 9.07 5.97 26.84
N GLN A 365 8.29 5.86 25.75
CA GLN A 365 8.32 4.69 24.84
C GLN A 365 8.76 5.01 23.40
N LEU A 366 8.64 6.27 22.96
CA LEU A 366 9.01 6.64 21.58
C LEU A 366 10.52 6.50 21.34
N GLN A 367 10.85 5.68 20.35
CA GLN A 367 12.21 5.39 19.89
C GLN A 367 12.38 5.43 18.36
N ASP A 368 11.27 5.43 17.61
CA ASP A 368 11.21 5.56 16.15
C ASP A 368 10.42 6.81 15.75
N ILE A 369 11.01 7.60 14.86
CA ILE A 369 10.33 8.74 14.22
C ILE A 369 10.24 8.53 12.71
N LEU A 370 9.01 8.52 12.20
CA LEU A 370 8.73 8.52 10.76
C LEU A 370 8.33 9.92 10.30
N ILE A 371 9.23 10.61 9.61
CA ILE A 371 8.93 11.86 8.94
C ILE A 371 8.24 11.55 7.61
N THR A 372 7.06 12.11 7.42
CA THR A 372 6.28 11.98 6.18
C THR A 372 5.44 13.25 5.97
N GLY A 373 4.41 13.20 5.14
CA GLY A 373 3.46 14.26 4.86
C GLY A 373 2.62 13.87 3.67
N GLY A 374 2.50 14.76 2.69
CA GLY A 374 2.32 14.27 1.32
C GLY A 374 3.55 13.44 0.93
N ASP A 375 4.75 14.02 1.13
CA ASP A 375 6.05 13.37 0.88
C ASP A 375 7.18 14.09 1.64
N ALA A 376 8.02 13.37 2.41
CA ALA A 376 9.07 13.97 3.23
C ALA A 376 10.09 14.77 2.40
N LEU A 377 10.46 14.29 1.21
CA LEU A 377 11.48 14.91 0.37
C LEU A 377 10.92 16.06 -0.51
N MET A 378 9.61 16.34 -0.46
CA MET A 378 9.08 17.60 -0.98
C MET A 378 9.48 18.80 -0.10
N SER A 379 9.95 18.56 1.12
CA SER A 379 10.59 19.61 1.92
C SER A 379 11.88 20.08 1.25
N GLN A 380 12.07 21.40 1.20
CA GLN A 380 13.33 22.02 0.76
C GLN A 380 14.50 21.57 1.64
N ASN A 381 15.70 21.49 1.06
CA ASN A 381 16.93 21.06 1.75
C ASN A 381 17.16 21.83 3.06
N LYS A 382 17.07 23.16 3.04
CA LYS A 382 17.18 24.01 4.25
C LYS A 382 16.19 23.63 5.36
N THR A 383 14.93 23.37 5.01
CA THR A 383 13.88 23.00 5.96
C THR A 383 14.10 21.60 6.53
N LEU A 384 14.46 20.64 5.68
CA LEU A 384 14.77 19.27 6.10
C LEU A 384 15.99 19.24 7.03
N LYS A 385 17.05 19.99 6.69
CA LYS A 385 18.23 20.15 7.56
C LYS A 385 17.84 20.68 8.93
N GLY A 386 17.03 21.76 8.98
CA GLY A 386 16.56 22.33 10.25
C GLY A 386 15.74 21.35 11.10
N LEU A 387 14.90 20.52 10.46
CA LEU A 387 14.14 19.47 11.13
C LEU A 387 15.05 18.37 11.71
N LEU A 388 15.98 17.86 10.91
CA LEU A 388 16.95 16.85 11.35
C LEU A 388 17.85 17.37 12.48
N ASP A 389 18.27 18.64 12.41
CA ASP A 389 19.02 19.31 13.48
C ASP A 389 18.20 19.39 14.79
N ALA A 390 16.90 19.65 14.71
CA ALA A 390 16.01 19.68 15.87
C ALA A 390 15.83 18.28 16.50
N ILE A 391 15.66 17.25 15.67
CA ILE A 391 15.55 15.84 16.13
C ILE A 391 16.84 15.39 16.81
N TYR A 392 18.00 15.69 16.22
CA TYR A 392 19.29 15.39 16.84
C TYR A 392 19.41 16.02 18.23
N LYS A 393 19.12 17.32 18.35
CA LYS A 393 19.19 18.03 19.63
C LYS A 393 18.20 17.47 20.66
N MET A 394 17.00 17.10 20.23
CA MET A 394 15.99 16.46 21.09
C MET A 394 16.49 15.11 21.62
N ALA A 395 16.95 14.23 20.73
CA ALA A 395 17.44 12.91 21.10
C ALA A 395 18.65 13.00 22.05
N LEU A 396 19.56 13.95 21.80
CA LEU A 396 20.70 14.21 22.68
C LEU A 396 20.25 14.61 24.09
N ARG A 397 19.25 15.49 24.22
CA ARG A 397 18.70 15.88 25.53
C ARG A 397 18.01 14.70 26.22
N LYS A 398 17.21 13.92 25.47
CA LYS A 398 16.55 12.71 25.99
C LYS A 398 17.55 11.71 26.56
N LYS A 399 18.62 11.42 25.81
CA LYS A 399 19.74 10.56 26.25
C LYS A 399 20.46 11.15 27.46
N LYS A 400 20.77 12.45 27.46
CA LYS A 400 21.40 13.09 28.63
C LYS A 400 20.53 12.96 29.87
N ALA A 401 19.22 13.15 29.76
CA ALA A 401 18.30 12.99 30.87
C ALA A 401 18.23 11.53 31.40
N ASN A 402 18.50 10.53 30.56
CA ASN A 402 18.59 9.15 31.01
C ASN A 402 19.82 8.86 31.87
N THR A 403 20.89 9.67 31.81
CA THR A 403 22.09 9.46 32.64
C THR A 403 21.78 9.57 34.14
N SER A 404 20.81 10.40 34.52
CA SER A 404 20.36 10.56 35.90
C SER A 404 19.22 9.62 36.32
N ARG A 405 18.65 8.84 35.39
CA ARG A 405 17.56 7.90 35.68
C ARG A 405 18.11 6.51 36.03
N PRO A 406 17.65 5.86 37.12
CA PRO A 406 17.99 4.47 37.42
C PRO A 406 17.56 3.50 36.33
N ASP A 407 18.17 2.31 36.30
CA ASP A 407 17.71 1.22 35.43
C ASP A 407 16.23 0.85 35.72
N GLY A 408 15.46 0.52 34.68
CA GLY A 408 14.01 0.34 34.78
C GLY A 408 13.19 1.63 34.89
N GLN A 409 13.84 2.80 35.02
CA GLN A 409 13.18 4.12 34.97
C GLN A 409 13.62 4.96 33.77
N LYS A 410 14.57 4.48 32.97
CA LYS A 410 15.04 5.16 31.77
C LYS A 410 13.95 5.21 30.70
N TYR A 411 13.95 6.27 29.92
CA TYR A 411 13.05 6.41 28.76
C TYR A 411 13.68 5.75 27.55
N ALA A 412 12.88 5.29 26.59
CA ALA A 412 13.40 4.75 25.34
C ALA A 412 14.19 5.83 24.57
N GLU A 413 15.46 5.56 24.27
CA GLU A 413 16.29 6.48 23.48
C GLU A 413 15.93 6.39 22.00
N MET A 414 16.19 7.45 21.23
CA MET A 414 15.88 7.41 19.80
C MET A 414 16.87 6.49 19.08
N GLN A 415 16.36 5.39 18.51
CA GLN A 415 17.17 4.41 17.78
C GLN A 415 16.97 4.46 16.27
N ARG A 416 15.79 4.91 15.83
CA ARG A 416 15.39 4.84 14.42
C ARG A 416 14.81 6.15 13.91
N ILE A 417 15.19 6.50 12.70
CA ILE A 417 14.60 7.59 11.93
C ILE A 417 14.30 7.13 10.50
N ARG A 418 13.12 7.53 10.01
CA ARG A 418 12.63 7.16 8.70
C ARG A 418 12.11 8.37 7.94
N LEU A 419 12.42 8.45 6.65
CA LEU A 419 11.81 9.44 5.74
C LEU A 419 10.92 8.69 4.73
N GLY A 420 9.60 8.91 4.80
CA GLY A 420 8.64 8.39 3.83
C GLY A 420 8.57 9.27 2.59
N THR A 421 8.92 8.74 1.42
CA THR A 421 8.98 9.51 0.17
C THR A 421 8.76 8.65 -1.06
N ARG A 422 7.97 9.14 -2.02
CA ARG A 422 7.85 8.54 -3.35
C ARG A 422 8.75 9.20 -4.38
N LEU A 423 9.43 10.30 -4.06
CA LEU A 423 10.22 11.04 -5.06
C LEU A 423 11.28 10.20 -5.81
N PRO A 424 11.91 9.15 -5.26
CA PRO A 424 12.75 8.27 -6.08
C PRO A 424 12.03 7.64 -7.29
N ALA A 425 10.71 7.43 -7.21
CA ALA A 425 9.86 6.97 -8.31
C ALA A 425 9.22 8.12 -9.10
N TYR A 426 8.79 9.20 -8.43
CA TYR A 426 8.02 10.31 -9.01
C TYR A 426 8.85 11.45 -9.60
N LEU A 427 10.01 11.70 -9.02
CA LEU A 427 10.89 12.83 -9.35
C LEU A 427 12.32 12.56 -8.83
N PRO A 428 13.05 11.60 -9.40
CA PRO A 428 14.36 11.18 -8.89
C PRO A 428 15.41 12.30 -8.92
N MET A 429 15.21 13.34 -9.75
CA MET A 429 16.02 14.57 -9.79
C MET A 429 16.03 15.33 -8.47
N ARG A 430 15.10 15.06 -7.54
CA ARG A 430 15.12 15.65 -6.19
C ARG A 430 16.34 15.20 -5.38
N ILE A 431 16.94 14.06 -5.73
CA ILE A 431 18.11 13.51 -5.04
C ILE A 431 19.38 14.20 -5.58
N ASP A 432 19.56 15.45 -5.17
CA ASP A 432 20.72 16.30 -5.45
C ASP A 432 21.83 16.13 -4.41
N ASP A 433 23.00 16.72 -4.69
CA ASP A 433 24.19 16.53 -3.86
C ASP A 433 24.07 17.22 -2.50
N GLU A 434 23.32 18.34 -2.41
CA GLU A 434 23.03 19.01 -1.14
C GLU A 434 22.17 18.13 -0.21
N LEU A 435 21.13 17.47 -0.74
CA LEU A 435 20.34 16.52 0.04
C LEU A 435 21.20 15.37 0.56
N ILE A 436 22.07 14.83 -0.30
CA ILE A 436 22.98 13.74 0.06
C ILE A 436 23.92 14.14 1.20
N GLU A 437 24.47 15.35 1.16
CA GLU A 437 25.31 15.86 2.24
C GLU A 437 24.51 16.00 3.56
N ILE A 438 23.29 16.56 3.50
CA ILE A 438 22.42 16.68 4.69
C ILE A 438 22.16 15.31 5.34
N LEU A 439 21.83 14.30 4.54
CA LEU A 439 21.56 12.94 5.04
C LEU A 439 22.82 12.30 5.63
N LYS A 440 23.98 12.49 5.00
CA LYS A 440 25.28 12.00 5.47
C LYS A 440 25.68 12.65 6.78
N THR A 441 25.74 13.98 6.85
CA THR A 441 26.08 14.73 8.07
C THR A 441 25.16 14.35 9.23
N PHE A 442 23.85 14.23 8.99
CA PHE A 442 22.92 13.85 10.04
C PHE A 442 23.17 12.42 10.54
N LYS A 443 23.40 11.47 9.62
CA LYS A 443 23.69 10.08 10.00
C LYS A 443 24.93 9.98 10.88
N GLU A 444 26.03 10.65 10.50
CA GLU A 444 27.30 10.63 11.23
C GLU A 444 27.10 11.04 12.69
N LYS A 445 26.63 12.27 12.93
CA LYS A 445 26.40 12.77 14.29
C LYS A 445 25.33 12.01 15.06
N ALA A 446 24.24 11.58 14.40
CA ALA A 446 23.14 10.89 15.09
C ALA A 446 23.54 9.48 15.52
N SER A 447 24.45 8.84 14.77
CA SER A 447 24.97 7.51 15.12
C SER A 447 25.75 7.53 16.44
N GLU A 448 26.51 8.60 16.71
CA GLU A 448 27.26 8.81 17.95
C GLU A 448 26.35 8.88 19.19
N ILE A 449 25.13 9.39 19.02
CA ILE A 449 24.19 9.55 20.13
C ILE A 449 23.19 8.39 20.26
N GLY A 450 23.34 7.32 19.48
CA GLY A 450 22.59 6.08 19.67
C GLY A 450 21.62 5.70 18.54
N PHE A 451 21.43 6.55 17.51
CA PHE A 451 20.65 6.12 16.36
C PHE A 451 21.36 4.99 15.63
N LYS A 452 20.66 3.87 15.44
CA LYS A 452 21.18 2.72 14.72
C LYS A 452 20.57 2.64 13.33
N GLN A 453 19.28 2.90 13.15
CA GLN A 453 18.60 2.65 11.88
C GLN A 453 18.16 3.96 11.19
N PHE A 454 18.65 4.16 9.96
CA PHE A 454 18.37 5.33 9.12
C PHE A 454 17.76 4.83 7.81
N ILE A 455 16.48 5.11 7.57
CA ILE A 455 15.72 4.45 6.50
C ILE A 455 15.02 5.47 5.61
N ILE A 456 15.23 5.38 4.30
CA ILE A 456 14.36 5.99 3.29
C ILE A 456 13.30 4.95 2.90
N GLN A 457 12.03 5.24 3.18
CA GLN A 457 10.90 4.38 2.83
C GLN A 457 10.27 4.86 1.51
N THR A 458 10.56 4.13 0.44
CA THR A 458 10.07 4.40 -0.91
C THR A 458 8.72 3.76 -1.20
N HIS A 459 8.11 4.21 -2.30
CA HIS A 459 6.81 3.71 -2.76
C HIS A 459 6.80 3.44 -4.28
N PHE A 460 7.69 2.54 -4.71
CA PHE A 460 7.65 1.93 -6.04
C PHE A 460 6.50 0.91 -6.11
N GLN A 461 5.72 1.02 -7.17
CA GLN A 461 4.55 0.23 -7.51
C GLN A 461 4.77 -0.69 -8.69
N SER A 462 5.67 -0.35 -9.61
CA SER A 462 5.92 -1.14 -10.80
C SER A 462 7.42 -1.26 -11.11
N PRO A 463 7.89 -2.39 -11.67
CA PRO A 463 9.25 -2.50 -12.19
C PRO A 463 9.59 -1.42 -13.23
N LEU A 464 8.58 -0.85 -13.90
CA LEU A 464 8.71 0.23 -14.88
C LEU A 464 9.14 1.56 -14.26
N GLU A 465 8.84 1.82 -12.98
CA GLU A 465 9.30 3.01 -12.26
C GLU A 465 10.80 2.96 -11.90
N ILE A 466 11.44 1.79 -12.05
CA ILE A 466 12.88 1.62 -11.86
C ILE A 466 13.60 2.06 -13.12
N THR A 467 13.74 3.36 -13.28
CA THR A 467 14.37 4.05 -14.41
C THR A 467 15.89 4.22 -14.20
N LEU A 468 16.60 4.74 -15.21
CA LEU A 468 18.03 5.09 -15.05
C LEU A 468 18.22 6.20 -14.01
N GLU A 469 17.31 7.16 -13.98
CA GLU A 469 17.29 8.27 -13.04
C GLU A 469 16.99 7.78 -11.62
N ALA A 470 15.97 6.92 -11.45
CA ALA A 470 15.66 6.28 -10.17
C ALA A 470 16.82 5.41 -9.67
N LYS A 471 17.49 4.66 -10.55
CA LYS A 471 18.70 3.89 -10.22
C LYS A 471 19.83 4.78 -9.70
N ARG A 472 20.06 5.94 -10.33
CA ARG A 472 21.07 6.93 -9.86
C ARG A 472 20.68 7.49 -8.49
N ALA A 473 19.42 7.89 -8.32
CA ALA A 473 18.89 8.39 -7.05
C ALA A 473 19.04 7.39 -5.89
N ILE A 474 18.65 6.12 -6.11
CA ILE A 474 18.79 5.04 -5.12
C ILE A 474 20.25 4.85 -4.73
N LYS A 475 21.17 4.84 -5.70
CA LYS A 475 22.61 4.70 -5.42
C LYS A 475 23.17 5.86 -4.60
N LYS A 476 22.78 7.10 -4.92
CA LYS A 476 23.17 8.29 -4.15
C LYS A 476 22.68 8.22 -2.70
N ILE A 477 21.44 7.77 -2.48
CA ILE A 477 20.90 7.58 -1.13
C ILE A 477 21.70 6.50 -0.39
N LEU A 478 21.92 5.34 -1.01
CA LEU A 478 22.66 4.24 -0.38
C LEU A 478 24.11 4.62 -0.04
N SER A 479 24.76 5.50 -0.82
CA SER A 479 26.12 5.98 -0.50
C SER A 479 26.19 6.87 0.74
N THR A 480 25.06 7.35 1.27
CA THR A 480 25.02 8.01 2.58
C THR A 480 25.03 7.02 3.74
N GLY A 481 24.92 5.72 3.45
CA GLY A 481 24.73 4.64 4.42
C GLY A 481 23.29 4.54 4.96
N TRP A 482 22.35 5.38 4.51
CA TRP A 482 20.93 5.17 4.77
C TRP A 482 20.41 3.95 4.00
N SER A 483 19.65 3.10 4.68
CA SER A 483 18.99 1.96 4.04
C SER A 483 17.79 2.44 3.22
N VAL A 484 17.52 1.79 2.10
CA VAL A 484 16.33 2.06 1.28
C VAL A 484 15.39 0.87 1.37
N THR A 485 14.15 1.13 1.79
CA THR A 485 13.10 0.10 1.84
C THR A 485 11.91 0.50 0.98
N ASN A 486 11.12 -0.46 0.50
CA ASN A 486 9.96 -0.17 -0.35
C ASN A 486 8.64 -0.65 0.25
N GLN A 487 7.60 0.16 0.13
CA GLN A 487 6.22 -0.20 0.42
C GLN A 487 5.40 -0.25 -0.87
N LEU A 488 4.74 -1.36 -1.15
CA LEU A 488 3.84 -1.56 -2.29
C LEU A 488 2.38 -1.40 -1.82
N VAL A 489 1.48 -0.98 -2.72
CA VAL A 489 0.03 -1.11 -2.51
C VAL A 489 -0.48 -2.09 -3.55
N PHE A 490 -1.11 -3.15 -3.10
CA PHE A 490 -1.45 -4.33 -3.87
C PHE A 490 -2.75 -4.12 -4.66
N THR A 491 -2.71 -3.20 -5.62
CA THR A 491 -3.84 -2.90 -6.51
C THR A 491 -4.10 -4.06 -7.47
N VAL A 492 -5.27 -4.11 -8.10
CA VAL A 492 -5.59 -5.10 -9.16
C VAL A 492 -4.49 -5.18 -10.23
N ALA A 493 -3.94 -4.04 -10.63
CA ALA A 493 -2.88 -4.00 -11.63
C ALA A 493 -1.57 -4.60 -11.11
N ALA A 494 -1.23 -4.37 -9.83
CA ALA A 494 -0.04 -4.90 -9.19
C ALA A 494 -0.21 -6.35 -8.70
N SER A 495 -1.44 -6.83 -8.51
CA SER A 495 -1.75 -8.18 -8.04
C SER A 495 -1.70 -9.24 -9.14
N ARG A 496 -1.47 -8.85 -10.39
CA ARG A 496 -1.32 -9.79 -11.51
C ARG A 496 -0.09 -10.68 -11.33
N ARG A 497 -0.20 -11.96 -11.69
CA ARG A 497 0.85 -12.99 -11.48
C ARG A 497 2.24 -12.51 -11.92
N GLY A 498 3.23 -12.68 -11.04
CA GLY A 498 4.63 -12.37 -11.26
C GLY A 498 4.99 -10.88 -11.18
N HIS A 499 4.02 -9.96 -11.12
CA HIS A 499 4.30 -8.52 -11.16
C HIS A 499 5.09 -8.07 -9.94
N THR A 500 4.58 -8.38 -8.75
CA THR A 500 5.20 -8.01 -7.47
C THR A 500 6.49 -8.78 -7.22
N ALA A 501 6.57 -10.06 -7.60
CA ALA A 501 7.81 -10.82 -7.61
C ALA A 501 8.91 -10.16 -8.47
N GLN A 502 8.56 -9.68 -9.67
CA GLN A 502 9.51 -8.95 -10.52
C GLN A 502 9.93 -7.63 -9.87
N LEU A 503 9.01 -6.92 -9.22
CA LEU A 503 9.32 -5.68 -8.52
C LEU A 503 10.34 -5.93 -7.40
N ARG A 504 10.11 -6.93 -6.53
CA ARG A 504 11.06 -7.34 -5.48
C ARG A 504 12.43 -7.61 -6.08
N ARG A 505 12.49 -8.47 -7.11
CA ARG A 505 13.74 -8.84 -7.80
C ARG A 505 14.51 -7.63 -8.33
N LYS A 506 13.83 -6.66 -8.92
CA LYS A 506 14.47 -5.48 -9.51
C LYS A 506 14.93 -4.48 -8.45
N LEU A 507 14.15 -4.31 -7.37
CA LEU A 507 14.51 -3.49 -6.22
C LEU A 507 15.71 -4.07 -5.46
N ASN A 508 15.71 -5.38 -5.16
CA ASN A 508 16.82 -6.01 -4.43
C ASN A 508 18.14 -5.92 -5.19
N LYS A 509 18.12 -6.00 -6.54
CA LYS A 509 19.31 -5.78 -7.38
C LYS A 509 19.92 -4.37 -7.24
N LEU A 510 19.18 -3.42 -6.71
CA LEU A 510 19.62 -2.07 -6.42
C LEU A 510 19.87 -1.82 -4.93
N GLY A 511 19.84 -2.87 -4.09
CA GLY A 511 20.02 -2.76 -2.63
C GLY A 511 18.79 -2.26 -1.88
N VAL A 512 17.62 -2.24 -2.55
CA VAL A 512 16.35 -1.87 -1.91
C VAL A 512 15.66 -3.11 -1.35
N ILE A 513 15.27 -3.06 -0.08
CA ILE A 513 14.58 -4.16 0.61
C ILE A 513 13.08 -3.89 0.67
N CYS A 514 12.24 -4.87 0.35
CA CYS A 514 10.79 -4.68 0.41
C CYS A 514 10.33 -4.79 1.87
N TYR A 515 9.46 -3.90 2.34
CA TYR A 515 9.05 -3.80 3.75
C TYR A 515 7.57 -4.12 3.97
N TYR A 516 6.68 -3.56 3.16
CA TYR A 516 5.26 -3.90 3.20
C TYR A 516 4.66 -4.05 1.81
N THR A 517 3.73 -4.99 1.69
CA THR A 517 2.76 -5.06 0.60
C THR A 517 1.38 -4.82 1.21
N PHE A 518 0.83 -3.62 0.98
CA PHE A 518 -0.42 -3.20 1.58
C PHE A 518 -1.62 -3.64 0.75
N SER A 519 -2.58 -4.33 1.35
CA SER A 519 -3.92 -4.46 0.75
C SER A 519 -4.56 -3.08 0.58
N VAL A 520 -5.35 -2.94 -0.48
CA VAL A 520 -6.11 -1.71 -0.74
C VAL A 520 -7.22 -1.59 0.30
N LYS A 521 -7.44 -0.37 0.83
CA LYS A 521 -8.51 -0.12 1.80
C LYS A 521 -9.89 -0.35 1.16
N GLY A 522 -10.83 -0.83 1.97
CA GLY A 522 -12.16 -1.28 1.54
C GLY A 522 -13.13 -0.18 1.09
N PHE A 523 -12.73 1.10 1.10
CA PHE A 523 -13.62 2.18 0.70
C PHE A 523 -14.02 2.14 -0.78
N ASN A 524 -15.24 2.60 -1.07
CA ASN A 524 -15.86 2.52 -2.38
C ASN A 524 -15.06 3.26 -3.48
N GLU A 525 -14.35 4.35 -3.18
CA GLU A 525 -13.46 5.04 -4.14
C GLU A 525 -12.41 4.10 -4.75
N ASN A 526 -11.98 3.10 -3.98
CA ASN A 526 -10.93 2.18 -4.37
C ASN A 526 -11.47 0.97 -5.14
N TYR A 527 -12.78 0.85 -5.38
CA TYR A 527 -13.38 -0.35 -5.99
C TYR A 527 -12.66 -0.76 -7.27
N ALA A 528 -12.38 0.18 -8.18
CA ALA A 528 -11.73 -0.13 -9.47
C ALA A 528 -10.31 -0.73 -9.31
N ILE A 529 -9.62 -0.43 -8.22
CA ILE A 529 -8.23 -0.86 -7.97
C ILE A 529 -8.11 -1.86 -6.83
N PHE A 530 -9.21 -2.24 -6.18
CA PHE A 530 -9.25 -3.16 -5.05
C PHE A 530 -9.00 -4.62 -5.51
N ALA A 531 -7.95 -5.23 -4.97
CA ALA A 531 -7.74 -6.67 -5.02
C ALA A 531 -8.20 -7.29 -3.68
N PRO A 532 -9.02 -8.36 -3.70
CA PRO A 532 -9.44 -9.05 -2.48
C PRO A 532 -8.26 -9.55 -1.64
N ASN A 533 -8.43 -9.61 -0.31
CA ASN A 533 -7.37 -10.02 0.61
C ASN A 533 -6.90 -11.46 0.36
N CYS A 534 -7.81 -12.34 -0.08
CA CYS A 534 -7.47 -13.70 -0.49
C CYS A 534 -6.46 -13.75 -1.64
N ARG A 535 -6.44 -12.74 -2.52
CA ARG A 535 -5.40 -12.60 -3.56
C ARG A 535 -4.05 -12.25 -2.95
N SER A 536 -4.01 -11.45 -1.88
CA SER A 536 -2.77 -11.18 -1.15
C SER A 536 -2.21 -12.45 -0.53
N ILE A 537 -3.07 -13.27 0.09
CA ILE A 537 -2.66 -14.57 0.66
C ILE A 537 -2.21 -15.54 -0.44
N GLN A 538 -2.91 -15.58 -1.58
CA GLN A 538 -2.50 -16.37 -2.73
C GLN A 538 -1.12 -15.95 -3.26
N GLU A 539 -0.82 -14.64 -3.33
CA GLU A 539 0.52 -14.16 -3.73
C GLU A 539 1.60 -14.60 -2.73
N GLN A 540 1.29 -14.52 -1.43
CA GLN A 540 2.19 -14.94 -0.36
C GLN A 540 2.54 -16.43 -0.46
N GLU A 541 1.53 -17.29 -0.58
CA GLU A 541 1.70 -18.74 -0.51
C GLU A 541 2.17 -19.38 -1.82
N GLU A 542 1.97 -18.72 -2.97
CA GLU A 542 2.25 -19.32 -4.28
C GLU A 542 3.38 -18.65 -5.07
N GLU A 543 3.67 -17.38 -4.80
CA GLU A 543 4.66 -16.62 -5.57
C GLU A 543 5.82 -16.15 -4.71
N LYS A 544 5.48 -15.45 -3.62
CA LYS A 544 6.45 -14.90 -2.68
C LYS A 544 7.25 -15.98 -1.95
N ILE A 545 6.68 -17.17 -1.77
CA ILE A 545 7.32 -18.34 -1.16
C ILE A 545 8.70 -18.65 -1.74
N LEU A 546 8.95 -18.31 -3.01
CA LEU A 546 10.24 -18.53 -3.68
C LEU A 546 11.39 -17.64 -3.14
N GLY A 547 11.07 -16.60 -2.39
CA GLY A 547 12.06 -15.68 -1.82
C GLY A 547 12.18 -15.76 -0.29
N LEU A 548 11.54 -16.75 0.35
CA LEU A 548 11.61 -16.91 1.80
C LEU A 548 13.04 -17.19 2.24
N LEU A 549 13.36 -16.69 3.43
CA LEU A 549 14.66 -16.83 4.06
C LEU A 549 14.57 -17.86 5.18
N SER A 550 15.61 -18.68 5.34
CA SER A 550 15.84 -19.39 6.60
C SER A 550 16.28 -18.41 7.70
N THR A 551 16.24 -18.84 8.96
CA THR A 551 16.71 -18.04 10.09
C THR A 551 18.18 -17.63 9.95
N GLU A 552 19.03 -18.53 9.45
CA GLU A 552 20.45 -18.25 9.21
C GLU A 552 20.64 -17.20 8.10
N GLN A 553 19.92 -17.37 6.99
CA GLN A 553 19.93 -16.42 5.87
C GLN A 553 19.46 -15.03 6.29
N GLU A 554 18.47 -14.96 7.19
CA GLU A 554 18.00 -13.70 7.75
C GLU A 554 19.07 -13.00 8.60
N GLU A 555 19.82 -13.74 9.42
CA GLU A 555 20.92 -13.19 10.20
C GLU A 555 22.06 -12.68 9.32
N ASP A 556 22.43 -13.44 8.29
CA ASP A 556 23.41 -13.01 7.29
C ASP A 556 22.98 -11.75 6.55
N LEU A 557 21.70 -11.67 6.19
CA LEU A 557 21.14 -10.46 5.58
C LEU A 557 21.24 -9.27 6.56
N CYS A 558 20.98 -9.45 7.85
CA CYS A 558 21.12 -8.38 8.84
C CYS A 558 22.57 -7.85 8.91
N ARG A 559 23.57 -8.75 8.92
CA ARG A 559 25.00 -8.39 8.96
C ARG A 559 25.40 -7.51 7.76
N ILE A 560 24.82 -7.72 6.58
CA ILE A 560 25.06 -6.88 5.39
C ILE A 560 24.64 -5.42 5.67
N PHE A 561 23.46 -5.22 6.27
CA PHE A 561 22.94 -3.87 6.57
C PHE A 561 23.58 -3.22 7.80
N GLU A 562 24.26 -3.99 8.64
CA GLU A 562 25.09 -3.49 9.74
C GLU A 562 26.44 -2.95 9.26
N LYS A 563 27.11 -3.66 8.34
CA LYS A 563 28.41 -3.26 7.75
C LYS A 563 28.33 -2.02 6.85
N ARG A 564 27.17 -1.75 6.24
CA ARG A 564 26.78 -0.51 5.51
C ARG A 564 27.58 -0.11 4.27
N ASP A 565 28.66 -0.80 3.95
CA ASP A 565 29.39 -0.55 2.72
C ASP A 565 28.81 -1.33 1.54
N ASN A 566 28.55 -0.62 0.44
CA ASN A 566 28.24 -1.22 -0.86
C ASN A 566 27.07 -2.24 -0.86
N ILE A 567 26.02 -1.94 -0.08
CA ILE A 567 24.83 -2.78 0.16
C ILE A 567 24.28 -3.46 -1.10
N TYR A 568 24.19 -2.74 -2.23
CA TYR A 568 23.61 -3.32 -3.43
C TYR A 568 24.45 -4.44 -4.06
N LYS A 569 25.79 -4.44 -3.89
CA LYS A 569 26.64 -5.55 -4.35
C LYS A 569 26.50 -6.75 -3.41
N GLU A 570 26.52 -6.49 -2.10
CA GLU A 570 26.36 -7.52 -1.07
C GLU A 570 25.00 -8.24 -1.19
N VAL A 571 23.89 -7.50 -1.32
CA VAL A 571 22.55 -8.10 -1.53
C VAL A 571 22.51 -8.94 -2.81
N ARG A 572 23.22 -8.53 -3.86
CA ARG A 572 23.29 -9.32 -5.10
C ARG A 572 24.11 -10.59 -4.95
N ALA A 573 25.22 -10.54 -4.21
CA ALA A 573 26.04 -11.71 -3.89
C ALA A 573 25.21 -12.70 -3.04
N PHE A 574 24.59 -12.21 -1.98
CA PHE A 574 23.70 -12.96 -1.10
C PHE A 574 22.60 -13.70 -1.87
N LEU A 575 21.88 -13.01 -2.78
CA LEU A 575 20.85 -13.64 -3.61
C LEU A 575 21.41 -14.75 -4.50
N LYS A 576 22.62 -14.58 -5.03
CA LYS A 576 23.26 -15.57 -5.91
C LYS A 576 23.70 -16.79 -5.12
N GLU A 577 24.35 -16.59 -3.98
CA GLU A 577 24.86 -17.63 -3.09
C GLU A 577 23.73 -18.50 -2.53
N ASN A 578 22.59 -17.88 -2.20
CA ASN A 578 21.42 -18.57 -1.68
C ASN A 578 20.44 -19.06 -2.76
N ASN A 579 20.77 -18.90 -4.05
CA ASN A 579 19.91 -19.25 -5.18
C ASN A 579 18.48 -18.65 -5.10
N LEU A 580 18.37 -17.44 -4.57
CA LEU A 580 17.09 -16.74 -4.37
C LEU A 580 16.77 -15.85 -5.58
N PRO A 581 15.56 -15.95 -6.17
CA PRO A 581 15.14 -15.06 -7.25
C PRO A 581 14.95 -13.61 -6.78
N PHE A 582 14.58 -13.42 -5.51
CA PHE A 582 14.38 -12.16 -4.80
C PHE A 582 14.30 -12.42 -3.28
N LEU A 583 14.35 -11.36 -2.48
CA LEU A 583 14.12 -11.41 -1.04
C LEU A 583 12.63 -11.17 -0.73
N ALA A 584 11.99 -12.11 -0.05
CA ALA A 584 10.59 -12.00 0.38
C ALA A 584 10.46 -11.28 1.73
N THR A 585 11.07 -10.10 1.85
CA THR A 585 11.23 -9.42 3.15
C THR A 585 10.02 -8.60 3.59
N ASP A 586 9.17 -8.20 2.65
CA ASP A 586 7.98 -7.43 2.95
C ASP A 586 6.95 -8.25 3.71
N ARG A 587 6.04 -7.62 4.45
CA ARG A 587 4.87 -8.29 5.04
C ARG A 587 3.61 -7.88 4.32
N ASN A 588 2.71 -8.82 4.06
CA ASN A 588 1.36 -8.51 3.61
C ASN A 588 0.56 -7.93 4.78
N MET A 589 0.02 -6.72 4.62
CA MET A 589 -0.69 -6.02 5.70
C MET A 589 -1.93 -5.28 5.18
N LEU A 590 -3.02 -5.30 5.92
CA LEU A 590 -4.08 -4.32 5.82
C LEU A 590 -3.93 -3.32 6.97
N ASN A 591 -4.08 -2.02 6.70
CA ASN A 591 -4.26 -1.06 7.79
C ASN A 591 -5.68 -1.28 8.34
N LEU A 592 -5.81 -1.61 9.62
CA LEU A 592 -7.11 -1.75 10.29
C LEU A 592 -7.45 -0.44 11.01
N PRO A 593 -8.71 0.02 10.97
CA PRO A 593 -9.13 1.16 11.77
C PRO A 593 -9.00 0.84 13.27
N GLY A 594 -8.33 1.70 14.05
CA GLY A 594 -8.28 1.62 15.51
C GLY A 594 -7.35 0.56 16.13
N ILE A 595 -6.96 -0.48 15.38
CA ILE A 595 -6.14 -1.60 15.87
C ILE A 595 -4.71 -1.60 15.27
N GLY A 596 -4.46 -0.73 14.29
CA GLY A 596 -3.17 -0.66 13.60
C GLY A 596 -3.14 -1.44 12.30
N LYS A 597 -2.47 -2.60 12.25
CA LYS A 597 -2.24 -3.34 11.01
C LYS A 597 -2.28 -4.84 11.25
N SER A 598 -2.95 -5.58 10.37
CA SER A 598 -3.02 -7.03 10.42
C SER A 598 -3.36 -7.63 9.06
N MET A 599 -3.02 -8.89 8.87
CA MET A 599 -3.55 -9.77 7.82
C MET A 599 -3.96 -11.13 8.42
N THR A 600 -4.20 -11.17 9.74
CA THR A 600 -4.79 -12.32 10.42
C THR A 600 -6.30 -12.15 10.37
N TYR A 601 -6.97 -12.96 9.56
CA TYR A 601 -8.42 -12.88 9.40
C TYR A 601 -9.04 -14.22 9.06
N GLU A 602 -10.35 -14.31 9.29
CA GLU A 602 -11.20 -15.40 8.83
C GLU A 602 -12.43 -14.83 8.11
N MET A 603 -12.90 -15.53 7.07
CA MET A 603 -14.16 -15.21 6.41
C MET A 603 -15.33 -15.71 7.28
N VAL A 604 -16.15 -14.77 7.75
CA VAL A 604 -17.30 -15.05 8.62
C VAL A 604 -18.64 -14.93 7.90
N GLY A 605 -18.66 -14.33 6.71
CA GLY A 605 -19.88 -14.17 5.93
C GLY A 605 -19.62 -13.78 4.49
N VAL A 606 -20.68 -13.85 3.69
CA VAL A 606 -20.76 -13.42 2.29
C VAL A 606 -22.07 -12.64 2.14
N THR A 607 -21.97 -11.41 1.65
CA THR A 607 -23.14 -10.56 1.35
C THR A 607 -23.88 -11.06 0.11
N ALA A 608 -25.14 -10.65 -0.09
CA ALA A 608 -25.91 -10.99 -1.29
C ALA A 608 -25.21 -10.61 -2.62
N GLN A 609 -24.29 -9.65 -2.59
CA GLN A 609 -23.46 -9.23 -3.74
C GLN A 609 -22.16 -10.05 -3.90
N GLY A 610 -21.96 -11.11 -3.12
CA GLY A 610 -20.77 -11.96 -3.17
C GLY A 610 -19.52 -11.35 -2.54
N LYS A 611 -19.64 -10.25 -1.79
CA LYS A 611 -18.51 -9.65 -1.05
C LYS A 611 -18.31 -10.40 0.26
N ARG A 612 -17.07 -10.77 0.56
CA ARG A 612 -16.72 -11.46 1.80
C ARG A 612 -16.75 -10.49 2.99
N ILE A 613 -17.19 -10.98 4.13
CA ILE A 613 -17.15 -10.31 5.44
C ILE A 613 -16.05 -11.01 6.22
N LEU A 614 -15.04 -10.26 6.64
CA LEU A 614 -13.83 -10.77 7.27
C LEU A 614 -13.75 -10.31 8.72
N SER A 615 -13.47 -11.24 9.64
CA SER A 615 -13.16 -10.97 11.04
C SER A 615 -11.64 -10.92 11.20
N PHE A 616 -11.10 -9.77 11.55
CA PHE A 616 -9.67 -9.57 11.76
C PHE A 616 -9.28 -9.60 13.24
N GLU A 617 -8.17 -10.28 13.52
CA GLU A 617 -7.45 -10.19 14.80
C GLU A 617 -6.31 -9.16 14.72
N HIS A 618 -5.83 -8.71 15.88
CA HIS A 618 -4.67 -7.84 16.00
C HIS A 618 -3.34 -8.58 15.66
N ASP A 619 -2.31 -7.83 15.22
CA ASP A 619 -0.98 -8.40 14.95
C ASP A 619 -0.21 -8.69 16.25
N ARG A 620 -0.22 -9.95 16.67
CA ARG A 620 0.50 -10.40 17.89
C ARG A 620 2.04 -10.34 17.75
N ASN A 621 2.58 -10.07 16.57
CA ASN A 621 4.04 -9.95 16.33
C ASN A 621 4.55 -8.51 16.51
N ARG A 622 3.80 -7.66 17.20
CA ARG A 622 4.17 -6.27 17.48
C ARG A 622 3.64 -5.82 18.85
N LYS A 623 4.37 -4.93 19.52
CA LYS A 623 3.87 -4.21 20.70
C LYS A 623 2.74 -3.24 20.28
N HIS A 624 1.56 -3.41 20.84
CA HIS A 624 0.40 -2.54 20.65
C HIS A 624 0.15 -1.66 21.89
N SER A 625 -0.75 -0.69 21.72
CA SER A 625 -1.33 0.03 22.85
C SER A 625 -2.18 -0.92 23.71
N PRO A 626 -2.21 -0.79 25.06
CA PRO A 626 -3.07 -1.59 25.93
C PRO A 626 -4.56 -1.54 25.60
N VAL A 627 -5.01 -0.56 24.80
CA VAL A 627 -6.39 -0.50 24.29
C VAL A 627 -6.78 -1.81 23.59
N ILE A 628 -5.84 -2.48 22.90
CA ILE A 628 -6.16 -3.69 22.14
C ILE A 628 -6.65 -4.85 23.03
N ASP A 629 -6.26 -4.88 24.31
CA ASP A 629 -6.63 -5.95 25.24
C ASP A 629 -8.13 -5.93 25.58
N ARG A 630 -8.82 -4.81 25.29
CA ARG A 630 -10.27 -4.64 25.43
C ARG A 630 -11.01 -4.59 24.09
N MET A 631 -10.29 -4.58 22.98
CA MET A 631 -10.91 -4.56 21.65
C MET A 631 -11.16 -5.99 21.18
N GLY A 632 -12.39 -6.26 20.74
CA GLY A 632 -12.71 -7.51 20.04
C GLY A 632 -12.15 -7.54 18.62
N ASN A 633 -12.58 -8.55 17.86
CA ASN A 633 -12.26 -8.66 16.45
C ASN A 633 -12.84 -7.48 15.66
N VAL A 634 -12.15 -7.11 14.57
CA VAL A 634 -12.60 -6.06 13.66
C VAL A 634 -13.22 -6.68 12.43
N PHE A 635 -14.48 -6.34 12.18
CA PHE A 635 -15.19 -6.85 11.02
C PHE A 635 -15.08 -5.85 9.85
N ILE A 636 -14.64 -6.37 8.70
CA ILE A 636 -14.54 -5.60 7.46
C ILE A 636 -15.18 -6.37 6.30
N MET A 637 -16.12 -5.72 5.61
CA MET A 637 -16.64 -6.17 4.33
C MET A 637 -15.69 -5.78 3.21
N GLU A 638 -15.30 -6.74 2.38
CA GLU A 638 -14.49 -6.46 1.20
C GLU A 638 -15.25 -5.59 0.19
N ASN A 639 -14.54 -4.70 -0.50
CA ASN A 639 -15.18 -3.79 -1.44
C ASN A 639 -15.68 -4.50 -2.71
N LYS A 640 -15.03 -5.61 -3.09
CA LYS A 640 -15.26 -6.34 -4.33
C LYS A 640 -15.27 -7.85 -4.07
N SER A 641 -16.21 -8.55 -4.70
CA SER A 641 -16.24 -10.02 -4.71
C SER A 641 -15.04 -10.60 -5.44
N VAL A 642 -14.70 -11.86 -5.13
CA VAL A 642 -13.65 -12.60 -5.84
C VAL A 642 -14.04 -12.79 -7.32
N ALA A 643 -15.30 -13.10 -7.62
CA ALA A 643 -15.79 -13.25 -8.99
C ALA A 643 -15.64 -11.96 -9.81
N ALA A 644 -16.05 -10.79 -9.28
CA ALA A 644 -15.88 -9.51 -9.97
C ALA A 644 -14.39 -9.17 -10.18
N TYR A 645 -13.52 -9.51 -9.21
CA TYR A 645 -12.07 -9.37 -9.38
C TYR A 645 -11.54 -10.26 -10.52
N LEU A 646 -11.94 -11.52 -10.61
CA LEU A 646 -11.51 -12.42 -11.68
C LEU A 646 -12.02 -11.99 -13.06
N ARG A 647 -13.25 -11.47 -13.15
CA ARG A 647 -13.78 -10.88 -14.39
C ARG A 647 -12.97 -9.65 -14.80
N GLN A 648 -12.62 -8.78 -13.86
CA GLN A 648 -11.76 -7.63 -14.14
C GLN A 648 -10.35 -8.05 -14.61
N LEU A 649 -9.76 -9.11 -14.02
CA LEU A 649 -8.50 -9.65 -14.51
C LEU A 649 -8.62 -10.15 -15.95
N LYS A 650 -9.73 -10.80 -16.31
CA LYS A 650 -10.01 -11.24 -17.69
C LYS A 650 -10.07 -10.05 -18.66
N GLU A 651 -10.75 -8.97 -18.28
CA GLU A 651 -10.80 -7.72 -19.06
C GLU A 651 -9.41 -7.09 -19.25
N MET A 652 -8.53 -7.27 -18.27
CA MET A 652 -7.12 -6.85 -18.34
C MET A 652 -6.22 -7.80 -19.14
N GLY A 653 -6.77 -8.85 -19.75
CA GLY A 653 -6.06 -9.83 -20.58
C GLY A 653 -5.38 -10.95 -19.79
N GLU A 654 -5.66 -11.10 -18.50
CA GLU A 654 -5.19 -12.24 -17.72
C GLU A 654 -6.08 -13.47 -17.95
N ASN A 655 -5.54 -14.67 -17.72
CA ASN A 655 -6.32 -15.91 -17.71
C ASN A 655 -6.83 -16.18 -16.29
N PRO A 656 -8.16 -16.11 -16.01
CA PRO A 656 -8.71 -16.42 -14.68
C PRO A 656 -8.33 -17.80 -14.14
N ASN A 657 -8.06 -18.78 -15.01
CA ASN A 657 -7.63 -20.12 -14.60
C ASN A 657 -6.27 -20.11 -13.88
N ASP A 658 -5.40 -19.15 -14.16
CA ASP A 658 -4.12 -19.00 -13.43
C ASP A 658 -4.31 -18.52 -11.98
N TYR A 659 -5.54 -18.18 -11.60
CA TYR A 659 -5.91 -17.70 -10.27
C TYR A 659 -6.90 -18.64 -9.58
N SER A 660 -7.23 -19.81 -10.13
CA SER A 660 -8.32 -20.67 -9.66
C SER A 660 -8.24 -21.06 -8.17
N SER A 661 -7.04 -21.19 -7.62
CA SER A 661 -6.83 -21.46 -6.19
C SER A 661 -7.26 -20.31 -5.27
N ILE A 662 -7.60 -19.12 -5.79
CA ILE A 662 -7.96 -17.94 -5.00
C ILE A 662 -9.11 -18.21 -4.01
N TRP A 663 -10.04 -19.07 -4.41
CA TRP A 663 -11.21 -19.44 -3.61
C TRP A 663 -10.86 -20.18 -2.32
N HIS A 664 -9.74 -20.92 -2.32
CA HIS A 664 -9.22 -21.67 -1.17
C HIS A 664 -8.76 -20.76 -0.01
N TYR A 665 -8.40 -19.51 -0.30
CA TYR A 665 -7.86 -18.61 0.71
C TYR A 665 -9.00 -17.85 1.42
N THR A 666 -9.62 -18.50 2.41
CA THR A 666 -10.69 -17.93 3.25
C THR A 666 -10.20 -17.38 4.58
N SER A 667 -8.94 -17.65 4.94
CA SER A 667 -8.26 -17.08 6.09
C SER A 667 -6.85 -16.61 5.75
N GLY A 668 -6.35 -15.66 6.52
CA GLY A 668 -5.00 -15.13 6.43
C GLY A 668 -4.28 -15.19 7.77
N LYS A 669 -2.94 -15.17 7.75
CA LYS A 669 -2.11 -15.01 8.94
C LYS A 669 -1.10 -13.91 8.68
N THR A 670 -1.02 -12.95 9.60
CA THR A 670 -0.01 -11.90 9.54
C THR A 670 1.39 -12.52 9.62
N GLU A 671 2.21 -12.25 8.61
CA GLU A 671 3.59 -12.73 8.56
C GLU A 671 4.40 -12.16 9.74
N PRO A 672 5.38 -12.89 10.29
CA PRO A 672 6.25 -12.36 11.34
C PRO A 672 7.10 -11.19 10.80
N ARG A 673 7.65 -10.39 11.71
CA ARG A 673 8.59 -9.35 11.35
C ARG A 673 9.99 -9.95 11.25
N LEU A 674 10.69 -9.63 10.17
CA LEU A 674 12.11 -9.96 10.06
C LEU A 674 12.96 -9.06 10.97
N LYS A 675 14.01 -9.62 11.56
CA LYS A 675 15.03 -9.02 12.43
C LYS A 675 15.57 -7.71 11.87
N ILE A 676 15.77 -7.60 10.55
CA ILE A 676 16.23 -6.36 9.90
C ILE A 676 15.31 -5.15 10.15
N PHE A 677 14.04 -5.39 10.49
CA PHE A 677 13.05 -4.35 10.82
C PHE A 677 12.75 -4.22 12.32
N GLU A 678 13.38 -5.05 13.17
CA GLU A 678 13.28 -4.97 14.61
C GLU A 678 14.19 -3.87 15.17
N TYR A 679 13.84 -3.38 16.36
CA TYR A 679 14.66 -2.39 17.05
C TYR A 679 15.84 -3.12 17.69
N PRO A 680 17.06 -2.58 17.57
CA PRO A 680 18.18 -3.09 18.35
C PRO A 680 17.86 -3.05 19.86
N PRO A 681 18.30 -4.06 20.63
CA PRO A 681 18.10 -4.04 22.08
C PRO A 681 18.90 -2.89 22.72
N TYR A 682 18.41 -2.39 23.85
CA TYR A 682 19.18 -1.52 24.76
C TYR A 682 20.08 -2.36 25.66
N ASP A 683 21.12 -1.74 26.20
CA ASP A 683 21.95 -2.24 27.29
C ASP A 683 21.38 -1.94 28.69
N PHE A 684 20.17 -1.39 28.74
CA PHE A 684 19.43 -1.05 29.96
C PHE A 684 17.93 -1.34 29.80
N ASN A 685 17.21 -1.40 30.91
CA ASN A 685 15.76 -1.56 30.93
C ASN A 685 15.06 -0.20 30.89
N ILE A 686 14.12 -0.06 29.95
CA ILE A 686 13.22 1.10 29.90
C ILE A 686 12.09 0.95 30.92
N THR A 687 11.49 2.06 31.32
CA THR A 687 10.26 2.04 32.14
C THR A 687 9.08 1.44 31.38
N ASP A 688 8.21 0.72 32.09
CA ASP A 688 6.91 0.26 31.56
C ASP A 688 5.84 1.35 31.59
N GLN A 689 6.10 2.48 32.27
CA GLN A 689 5.15 3.58 32.34
C GLN A 689 4.87 4.15 30.95
N LEU A 690 3.59 4.25 30.59
CA LEU A 690 3.13 4.94 29.39
C LEU A 690 2.85 6.41 29.72
N THR A 691 3.58 7.31 29.10
CA THR A 691 3.29 8.76 29.11
C THR A 691 2.36 9.10 27.95
N ASN A 692 1.61 10.21 28.10
CA ASN A 692 0.65 10.65 27.09
C ASN A 692 -0.40 9.57 26.73
N PHE A 693 -0.78 8.74 27.70
CA PHE A 693 -1.68 7.62 27.49
C PHE A 693 -2.86 7.65 28.48
N ARG A 694 -4.07 7.37 27.98
CA ARG A 694 -5.28 7.15 28.76
C ARG A 694 -6.11 6.05 28.10
N MET A 695 -6.65 5.15 28.91
CA MET A 695 -7.54 4.07 28.47
C MET A 695 -8.92 4.59 28.06
#